data_AF-A0A7C7QZ33-F1
#
_entry.id   AF-A0A7C7QZ33-F1
#
_cell.length_a   1.000
_cell.length_b   1.000
_cell.length_c   1.000
_cell.angle_alpha   90.00
_cell.angle_beta   90.00
_cell.angle_gamma   90.00
#
_symmetry.space_group_name_H-M   'P 1'
#
loop_
_entity.id
_entity.type
_entity.pdbx_description
1 polymer ?
#
loop_
_entity_poly.entity_id
_entity_poly.type
_entity_poly.pdbx_seq_one_letter_code
_entity_poly.pdbx_strand_id
1 'polypeptide(L)'
;MRRLAIVVRGVVQGVGFRPFVYSRAVEEGLSGWVLNAADRVQIEVQGRAEALERFCERLRAGPPQARIEALEVRQIEWVDGEGAGFRIRQSQGEAAPLPTIPADLATCPECLEEIRNPDQRRYAYPFTNCTNCGPRWSIIEGLPYDRPRTSMARFVMCADCRREYEEPGDRRFHAQPIACPSCGPQLELLTASGQSVARGEEALARAAEVVCGGDILALKGLGGFQLVVDATDATAVARLRRRKRRPHKPFAVMMGSPDEVACRCELTAAERQAVASPAAPILLVRRRSDPASTDDIAEAVAPGNPYLGVMLPYTPLHHLMMARIGRPIVCTSGNLSEEPMAVETGEAIQRLGSLADWLLTHNRPIVRPVDDSVARVTARGVELLRRARGFAPLPLPVGPPASAHRPANPNGLTERRGASRAGPAPVVLAVGGHLKNTVGLALGPQAVISSHIGDLDNRLAIQVHRRAIRDLVEFFRAVPQAIACDLHPDYASTREAEQLALRWDVPLVRVQHHEAHVAACVAEHQLPGPVLGLAWDGTGYGPDGTVWGGEVLLWRDGWSQRVAHLRTFGLPGGDRAVREPRRSALGVLFELFGRGASRWLEPWLEPGELEVLLSLLGRPRVCPRTSSMGRLFDGVALLCGQPPVISYEGQSAMGLEYAADWDEPSAYPLPLGEGTPAVADWGPLIQAVLEDRARGVPVGRISARFHNALANLAVAVAQRAGVASVVLTGGCFQNRLLAERTQQQLEAAGFDVYAHRQVPPGDGGIALGQLHIALGRIKDAYDVSGDSR
;
A
#
# COMPACT_ATOMS: atom_id res chain seq x y z
N MET A 1 27.27 -22.44 34.93
CA MET A 1 26.80 -22.87 33.60
C MET A 1 25.28 -22.83 33.61
N ARG A 2 24.62 -22.45 32.51
CA ARG A 2 23.15 -22.42 32.38
C ARG A 2 22.76 -22.94 30.99
N ARG A 3 21.53 -23.43 30.85
CA ARG A 3 20.88 -23.72 29.56
C ARG A 3 19.60 -22.91 29.47
N LEU A 4 19.36 -22.31 28.31
CA LEU A 4 18.18 -21.50 28.02
C LEU A 4 17.42 -22.14 26.85
N ALA A 5 16.10 -22.18 26.98
CA ALA A 5 15.18 -22.29 25.87
C ALA A 5 14.68 -20.89 25.53
N ILE A 6 14.89 -20.45 24.30
CA ILE A 6 14.49 -19.14 23.81
C ILE A 6 13.50 -19.34 22.66
N VAL A 7 12.38 -18.62 22.73
CA VAL A 7 11.38 -18.56 21.66
C VAL A 7 11.30 -17.13 21.16
N VAL A 8 11.54 -16.94 19.86
CA VAL A 8 11.48 -15.64 19.20
C VAL A 8 10.29 -15.60 18.24
N ARG A 9 9.46 -14.58 18.34
CA ARG A 9 8.26 -14.32 17.51
C ARG A 9 8.36 -12.96 16.82
N GLY A 10 7.64 -12.82 15.71
CA GLY A 10 7.68 -11.65 14.82
C GLY A 10 8.24 -12.03 13.44
N VAL A 11 8.60 -11.07 12.60
CA VAL A 11 9.19 -11.33 11.27
C VAL A 11 10.62 -11.82 11.43
N VAL A 12 10.79 -13.11 11.71
CA VAL A 12 12.08 -13.76 12.02
C VAL A 12 12.40 -14.95 11.12
N GLN A 13 11.52 -15.30 10.18
CA GLN A 13 11.78 -16.32 9.17
C GLN A 13 12.07 -15.68 7.81
N GLY A 14 13.00 -16.25 7.04
CA GLY A 14 13.39 -15.71 5.73
C GLY A 14 14.17 -14.39 5.77
N VAL A 15 14.61 -13.95 6.95
CA VAL A 15 15.37 -12.70 7.17
C VAL A 15 16.82 -12.95 7.62
N GLY A 16 17.34 -14.16 7.40
CA GLY A 16 18.69 -14.53 7.85
C GLY A 16 18.82 -14.79 9.36
N PHE A 17 17.71 -15.00 10.07
CA PHE A 17 17.72 -15.16 11.54
C PHE A 17 18.45 -16.44 12.01
N ARG A 18 18.22 -17.60 11.37
CA ARG A 18 18.93 -18.85 11.73
C ARG A 18 20.46 -18.71 11.57
N PRO A 19 20.99 -18.19 10.44
CA PRO A 19 22.41 -17.82 10.31
C PRO A 19 22.91 -16.87 11.39
N PHE A 20 22.15 -15.81 11.69
CA PHE A 20 22.51 -14.84 12.73
C PHE A 20 22.62 -15.50 14.10
N VAL A 21 21.64 -16.33 14.48
CA VAL A 21 21.66 -17.08 15.74
C VAL A 21 22.88 -18.00 15.82
N TYR A 22 23.17 -18.73 14.74
CA TYR A 22 24.33 -19.61 14.67
C TYR A 22 25.64 -18.85 14.86
N SER A 23 25.86 -17.75 14.11
CA SER A 23 27.12 -17.00 14.18
C SER A 23 27.34 -16.39 15.56
N ARG A 24 26.29 -15.83 16.17
CA ARG A 24 26.35 -15.29 17.53
C ARG A 24 26.62 -16.35 18.59
N ALA A 25 26.05 -17.55 18.45
CA ALA A 25 26.31 -18.64 19.38
C ALA A 25 27.76 -19.14 19.30
N VAL A 26 28.30 -19.26 18.08
CA VAL A 26 29.69 -19.68 17.84
C VAL A 26 30.69 -18.64 18.36
N GLU A 27 30.46 -17.36 18.11
CA GLU A 27 31.30 -16.25 18.61
C GLU A 27 31.41 -16.24 20.15
N GLU A 28 30.33 -16.60 20.83
CA GLU A 28 30.26 -16.63 22.30
C GLU A 28 30.68 -17.99 22.90
N GLY A 29 31.09 -18.95 22.07
CA GLY A 29 31.51 -20.29 22.50
C GLY A 29 30.38 -21.12 23.13
N LEU A 30 29.14 -20.90 22.69
CA LEU A 30 27.94 -21.57 23.20
C LEU A 30 27.64 -22.85 22.42
N SER A 31 27.03 -23.84 23.09
CA SER A 31 26.52 -25.06 22.46
C SER A 31 25.00 -25.07 22.42
N GLY A 32 24.42 -25.81 21.48
CA GLY A 32 22.97 -25.92 21.35
C GLY A 32 22.49 -25.93 19.89
N TRP A 33 21.31 -25.39 19.64
CA TRP A 33 20.70 -25.43 18.32
C TRP A 33 19.67 -24.32 18.07
N VAL A 34 19.38 -24.08 16.78
CA VAL A 34 18.28 -23.24 16.31
C VAL A 34 17.47 -23.95 15.22
N LEU A 35 16.16 -23.76 15.19
CA LEU A 35 15.29 -24.19 14.08
C LEU A 35 14.14 -23.21 13.85
N ASN A 36 13.61 -23.23 12.62
CA ASN A 36 12.34 -22.60 12.31
C ASN A 36 11.21 -23.54 12.71
N ALA A 37 10.29 -23.06 13.54
CA ALA A 37 9.01 -23.70 13.73
C ALA A 37 7.94 -23.06 12.82
N ALA A 38 6.66 -23.43 12.93
CA ALA A 38 5.61 -22.88 12.06
C ALA A 38 5.54 -21.34 12.05
N ASP A 39 5.65 -20.70 13.21
CA ASP A 39 5.38 -19.28 13.45
C ASP A 39 6.47 -18.54 14.26
N ARG A 40 7.57 -19.24 14.57
CA ARG A 40 8.58 -18.80 15.53
C ARG A 40 9.95 -19.40 15.23
N VAL A 41 10.99 -18.82 15.82
CA VAL A 41 12.31 -19.45 15.89
C VAL A 41 12.49 -20.01 17.30
N GLN A 42 12.88 -21.28 17.39
CA GLN A 42 13.20 -21.94 18.65
C GLN A 42 14.70 -22.13 18.75
N ILE A 43 15.24 -21.81 19.93
CA ILE A 43 16.65 -21.86 20.23
C ILE A 43 16.81 -22.57 21.56
N GLU A 44 17.70 -23.55 21.62
CA GLU A 44 18.26 -24.00 22.89
C GLU A 44 19.74 -23.70 22.89
N VAL A 45 20.23 -23.10 23.97
CA VAL A 45 21.61 -22.65 24.06
C VAL A 45 22.13 -22.82 25.48
N GLN A 46 23.33 -23.37 25.63
CA GLN A 46 23.95 -23.62 26.92
C GLN A 46 25.41 -23.16 26.96
N GLY A 47 25.82 -22.61 28.11
CA GLY A 47 27.17 -22.09 28.32
C GLY A 47 27.35 -21.32 29.62
N ARG A 48 28.38 -20.45 29.66
CA ARG A 48 28.62 -19.53 30.77
C ARG A 48 27.52 -18.47 30.82
N ALA A 49 27.12 -18.05 32.03
CA ALA A 49 26.00 -17.12 32.22
C ALA A 49 26.22 -15.80 31.47
N GLU A 50 27.42 -15.22 31.56
CA GLU A 50 27.80 -13.98 30.88
C GLU A 50 27.70 -14.07 29.35
N ALA A 51 28.08 -15.20 28.77
CA ALA A 51 28.00 -15.43 27.33
C ALA A 51 26.54 -15.55 26.86
N LEU A 52 25.69 -16.19 27.67
CA LEU A 52 24.25 -16.29 27.41
C LEU A 52 23.55 -14.93 27.50
N GLU A 53 23.96 -14.07 28.42
CA GLU A 53 23.44 -12.72 28.57
C GLU A 53 23.76 -11.86 27.34
N ARG A 54 25.04 -11.83 26.91
CA ARG A 54 25.46 -11.15 25.66
C ARG A 54 24.75 -11.71 24.44
N PHE A 55 24.61 -13.03 24.35
CA PHE A 55 23.88 -13.69 23.28
C PHE A 55 22.42 -13.23 23.23
N CYS A 56 21.72 -13.19 24.37
CA CYS A 56 20.33 -12.73 24.45
C CYS A 56 20.18 -11.24 24.08
N GLU A 57 21.12 -10.39 24.49
CA GLU A 57 21.14 -8.97 24.10
C GLU A 57 21.28 -8.80 22.60
N ARG A 58 22.24 -9.49 21.97
CA ARG A 58 22.39 -9.49 20.51
C ARG A 58 21.17 -10.07 19.80
N LEU A 59 20.57 -11.11 20.39
CA LEU A 59 19.36 -11.72 19.84
C LEU A 59 18.18 -10.75 19.83
N ARG A 60 18.05 -9.87 20.84
CA ARG A 60 17.01 -8.81 20.86
C ARG A 60 17.19 -7.78 19.76
N ALA A 61 18.42 -7.50 19.32
CA ALA A 61 18.67 -6.62 18.18
C ALA A 61 18.31 -7.29 16.84
N GLY A 62 18.60 -8.60 16.72
CA GLY A 62 18.33 -9.39 15.51
C GLY A 62 19.15 -8.96 14.28
N PRO A 63 19.00 -9.66 13.14
CA PRO A 63 19.54 -9.19 11.87
C PRO A 63 18.73 -8.00 11.31
N PRO A 64 19.29 -7.17 10.40
CA PRO A 64 18.70 -5.90 9.98
C PRO A 64 17.26 -5.95 9.45
N GLN A 65 16.85 -7.09 8.87
CA GLN A 65 15.53 -7.27 8.27
C GLN A 65 14.54 -7.95 9.21
N ALA A 66 14.96 -8.35 10.41
CA ALA A 66 14.09 -8.97 11.38
C ALA A 66 13.30 -7.92 12.17
N ARG A 67 12.04 -8.25 12.45
CA ARG A 67 11.23 -7.50 13.41
C ARG A 67 10.83 -8.45 14.53
N ILE A 68 11.47 -8.31 15.69
CA ILE A 68 11.18 -9.13 16.86
C ILE A 68 10.04 -8.48 17.63
N GLU A 69 8.99 -9.25 17.88
CA GLU A 69 7.80 -8.79 18.62
C GLU A 69 7.77 -9.35 20.03
N ALA A 70 8.23 -10.59 20.20
CA ALA A 70 8.37 -11.21 21.50
C ALA A 70 9.61 -12.11 21.53
N LEU A 71 10.29 -12.10 22.67
CA LEU A 71 11.41 -12.96 22.97
C LEU A 71 11.20 -13.53 24.38
N GLU A 72 10.79 -14.79 24.45
CA GLU A 72 10.61 -15.52 25.71
C GLU A 72 11.88 -16.30 26.03
N VAL A 73 12.43 -16.11 27.22
CA VAL A 73 13.60 -16.87 27.71
C VAL A 73 13.18 -17.68 28.92
N ARG A 74 13.46 -18.98 28.91
CA ARG A 74 13.27 -19.87 30.04
C ARG A 74 14.55 -20.62 30.32
N GLN A 75 14.94 -20.68 31.59
CA GLN A 75 16.02 -21.56 32.00
C GLN A 75 15.49 -23.00 31.98
N ILE A 76 16.26 -23.92 31.41
CA ILE A 76 15.96 -25.36 31.34
C ILE A 76 17.14 -26.17 31.90
N GLU A 77 16.94 -27.47 32.08
CA GLU A 77 17.94 -28.37 32.66
C GLU A 77 19.19 -28.45 31.78
N TRP A 78 20.35 -28.43 32.42
CA TRP A 78 21.63 -28.60 31.75
C TRP A 78 21.75 -30.03 31.18
N VAL A 79 22.31 -30.18 29.97
CA VAL A 79 22.57 -31.49 29.38
C VAL A 79 24.08 -31.72 29.29
N ASP A 80 24.55 -32.70 30.05
CA ASP A 80 25.93 -33.14 30.01
C ASP A 80 26.23 -33.90 28.71
N GLY A 81 27.39 -33.62 28.11
CA GLY A 81 27.84 -34.30 26.90
C GLY A 81 27.12 -33.88 25.61
N GLU A 82 26.29 -32.84 25.62
CA GLU A 82 25.84 -32.21 24.37
C GLU A 82 27.08 -31.72 23.61
N GLY A 83 27.37 -32.34 22.46
CA GLY A 83 28.65 -32.21 21.76
C GLY A 83 29.09 -30.76 21.56
N ALA A 84 30.41 -30.53 21.48
CA ALA A 84 30.95 -29.20 21.28
C ALA A 84 30.38 -28.57 19.99
N GLY A 85 29.66 -27.46 20.13
CA GLY A 85 29.19 -26.66 19.00
C GLY A 85 27.69 -26.34 19.01
N PHE A 86 27.32 -25.44 18.10
CA PHE A 86 25.95 -25.00 17.87
C PHE A 86 25.52 -25.44 16.47
N ARG A 87 24.25 -25.79 16.26
CA ARG A 87 23.77 -26.33 14.96
C ARG A 87 22.42 -25.77 14.53
N ILE A 88 22.26 -25.56 13.22
CA ILE A 88 20.94 -25.28 12.63
C ILE A 88 20.25 -26.62 12.36
N ARG A 89 19.15 -26.91 13.06
CA ARG A 89 18.35 -28.12 12.86
C ARG A 89 17.34 -27.92 11.73
N GLN A 90 16.84 -29.04 11.19
CA GLN A 90 15.72 -29.01 10.25
C GLN A 90 14.48 -28.39 10.89
N SER A 91 13.75 -27.61 10.10
CA SER A 91 12.52 -26.95 10.52
C SER A 91 11.46 -27.98 10.96
N GLN A 92 10.69 -27.66 11.99
CA GLN A 92 9.64 -28.54 12.53
C GLN A 92 8.30 -27.82 12.61
N GLY A 93 7.19 -28.50 12.34
CA GLY A 93 5.87 -27.99 12.76
C GLY A 93 4.76 -28.13 11.72
N GLU A 94 3.62 -28.60 12.22
CA GLU A 94 2.32 -28.63 11.53
C GLU A 94 1.35 -27.54 12.03
N ALA A 95 1.76 -26.69 12.97
CA ALA A 95 0.91 -25.65 13.53
C ALA A 95 0.54 -24.57 12.49
N ALA A 96 -0.60 -23.90 12.68
CA ALA A 96 -1.00 -22.75 11.87
C ALA A 96 0.01 -21.60 12.04
N PRO A 97 0.53 -21.00 10.97
CA PRO A 97 1.53 -19.95 11.08
C PRO A 97 0.91 -18.61 11.54
N LEU A 98 1.62 -17.88 12.39
CA LEU A 98 1.34 -16.46 12.68
C LEU A 98 1.83 -15.58 11.52
N PRO A 99 1.37 -14.31 11.43
CA PRO A 99 1.72 -13.42 10.33
C PRO A 99 3.15 -12.85 10.40
N THR A 100 4.14 -13.73 10.24
CA THR A 100 5.57 -13.45 10.40
C THR A 100 6.36 -13.48 9.08
N ILE A 101 5.71 -13.20 7.96
CA ILE A 101 6.29 -13.37 6.62
C ILE A 101 7.07 -12.12 6.21
N PRO A 102 8.30 -12.26 5.69
CA PRO A 102 9.04 -11.12 5.17
C PRO A 102 8.50 -10.65 3.81
N ALA A 103 8.56 -9.34 3.59
CA ALA A 103 8.31 -8.74 2.28
C ALA A 103 9.46 -9.04 1.30
N ASP A 104 9.18 -8.88 0.00
CA ASP A 104 10.20 -8.88 -1.04
C ASP A 104 11.11 -7.65 -0.91
N LEU A 105 12.44 -7.84 -0.97
CA LEU A 105 13.43 -6.77 -0.75
C LEU A 105 14.31 -6.55 -1.98
N ALA A 106 14.76 -5.31 -2.15
CA ALA A 106 15.71 -4.91 -3.18
C ALA A 106 17.07 -5.58 -2.99
N THR A 107 17.83 -5.73 -4.09
CA THR A 107 19.20 -6.26 -4.09
C THR A 107 20.09 -5.50 -3.09
N CYS A 108 20.76 -6.21 -2.18
CA CYS A 108 21.69 -5.57 -1.24
C CYS A 108 22.99 -5.14 -1.94
N PRO A 109 23.75 -4.19 -1.38
CA PRO A 109 25.00 -3.69 -1.97
C PRO A 109 26.00 -4.78 -2.33
N GLU A 110 26.15 -5.81 -1.49
CA GLU A 110 27.14 -6.87 -1.69
C GLU A 110 26.75 -7.84 -2.82
N CYS A 111 25.45 -8.04 -3.05
CA CYS A 111 24.96 -8.77 -4.22
C CYS A 111 25.03 -7.93 -5.49
N LEU A 112 24.84 -6.61 -5.38
CA LEU A 112 24.99 -5.68 -6.50
C LEU A 112 26.45 -5.62 -6.97
N GLU A 113 27.40 -5.62 -6.04
CA GLU A 113 28.83 -5.68 -6.36
C GLU A 113 29.20 -7.00 -7.07
N GLU A 114 28.68 -8.13 -6.59
CA GLU A 114 28.98 -9.44 -7.18
C GLU A 114 28.49 -9.59 -8.63
N ILE A 115 27.34 -9.00 -8.98
CA ILE A 115 26.85 -9.07 -10.36
C ILE A 115 27.59 -8.11 -11.31
N ARG A 116 28.33 -7.14 -10.75
CA ARG A 116 29.12 -6.15 -11.51
C ARG A 116 30.58 -6.56 -11.69
N ASN A 117 31.10 -7.43 -10.83
CA ASN A 117 32.50 -7.83 -10.84
C ASN A 117 32.72 -9.06 -11.75
N PRO A 118 33.52 -8.95 -12.85
CA PRO A 118 33.81 -10.05 -13.77
C PRO A 118 34.48 -11.28 -13.14
N ASP A 119 35.19 -11.10 -12.03
CA ASP A 119 35.90 -12.18 -11.33
C ASP A 119 34.96 -13.03 -10.46
N GLN A 120 33.69 -12.63 -10.32
CA GLN A 120 32.71 -13.31 -9.49
C GLN A 120 31.93 -14.35 -10.27
N ARG A 121 31.64 -15.50 -9.63
CA ARG A 121 30.86 -16.60 -10.22
C ARG A 121 29.44 -16.21 -10.66
N ARG A 122 28.90 -15.13 -10.07
CA ARG A 122 27.57 -14.59 -10.41
C ARG A 122 27.64 -13.27 -11.17
N TYR A 123 28.78 -12.98 -11.81
CA TYR A 123 28.89 -11.87 -12.75
C TYR A 123 27.75 -11.91 -13.77
N ALA A 124 27.11 -10.77 -13.99
CA ALA A 124 25.98 -10.60 -14.89
C ALA A 124 24.77 -11.54 -14.63
N TYR A 125 24.66 -12.17 -13.46
CA TYR A 125 23.56 -13.10 -13.17
C TYR A 125 22.29 -12.39 -12.66
N PRO A 126 21.15 -12.47 -13.38
CA PRO A 126 19.97 -11.64 -13.11
C PRO A 126 19.09 -12.10 -11.92
N PHE A 127 19.46 -13.21 -11.25
CA PHE A 127 18.70 -13.76 -10.13
C PHE A 127 19.50 -13.87 -8.83
N THR A 128 20.67 -13.22 -8.76
CA THR A 128 21.51 -13.17 -7.56
C THR A 128 20.77 -12.63 -6.34
N ASN A 129 20.91 -13.32 -5.21
CA ASN A 129 20.40 -12.89 -3.92
C ASN A 129 21.25 -13.48 -2.78
N CYS A 130 20.97 -13.05 -1.55
CA CYS A 130 21.50 -13.62 -0.31
C CYS A 130 20.39 -13.65 0.76
N THR A 131 20.73 -13.99 2.02
CA THR A 131 19.77 -14.01 3.13
C THR A 131 19.13 -12.65 3.41
N ASN A 132 19.79 -11.56 3.03
CA ASN A 132 19.40 -10.18 3.36
C ASN A 132 18.59 -9.48 2.26
N CYS A 133 18.44 -10.08 1.07
CA CYS A 133 17.78 -9.42 -0.07
C CYS A 133 17.04 -10.40 -0.99
N GLY A 134 16.32 -9.85 -1.97
CA GLY A 134 15.67 -10.60 -3.04
C GLY A 134 14.25 -11.06 -2.70
N PRO A 135 13.68 -11.95 -3.52
CA PRO A 135 12.28 -12.35 -3.40
C PRO A 135 12.01 -13.18 -2.15
N ARG A 136 10.84 -12.95 -1.57
CA ARG A 136 10.26 -13.62 -0.41
C ARG A 136 8.79 -13.91 -0.72
N TRP A 137 7.87 -13.03 -0.32
CA TRP A 137 6.43 -13.23 -0.46
C TRP A 137 5.99 -13.67 -1.86
N SER A 138 6.56 -13.05 -2.89
CA SER A 138 6.33 -13.40 -4.31
C SER A 138 6.65 -14.84 -4.70
N ILE A 139 7.49 -15.57 -3.95
CA ILE A 139 7.97 -16.92 -4.30
C ILE A 139 7.66 -17.99 -3.24
N ILE A 140 7.20 -17.62 -2.06
CA ILE A 140 6.90 -18.60 -1.00
C ILE A 140 5.59 -19.30 -1.34
N GLU A 141 5.55 -20.63 -1.27
CA GLU A 141 4.33 -21.42 -1.46
C GLU A 141 3.70 -21.76 -0.11
N GLY A 142 4.51 -22.01 0.92
CA GLY A 142 4.04 -22.21 2.30
C GLY A 142 5.15 -22.12 3.35
N LEU A 143 4.76 -22.22 4.63
CA LEU A 143 5.67 -22.23 5.79
C LEU A 143 5.86 -23.66 6.36
N PRO A 144 6.97 -23.98 7.06
CA PRO A 144 8.12 -23.11 7.37
C PRO A 144 8.90 -22.71 6.11
N TYR A 145 9.56 -21.55 6.15
CA TYR A 145 10.27 -21.00 4.99
C TYR A 145 11.55 -21.80 4.68
N ASP A 146 11.41 -22.75 3.76
CA ASP A 146 12.49 -23.56 3.21
C ASP A 146 12.30 -23.76 1.69
N ARG A 147 13.41 -23.98 0.96
CA ARG A 147 13.46 -24.04 -0.51
C ARG A 147 12.38 -24.94 -1.15
N PRO A 148 12.04 -26.14 -0.63
CA PRO A 148 11.00 -26.99 -1.21
C PRO A 148 9.58 -26.40 -1.18
N ARG A 149 9.34 -25.39 -0.34
CA ARG A 149 8.05 -24.68 -0.25
C ARG A 149 8.13 -23.30 -0.90
N THR A 150 8.89 -23.20 -1.99
CA THR A 150 9.05 -21.98 -2.78
C THR A 150 9.10 -22.32 -4.27
N SER A 151 8.90 -21.33 -5.13
CA SER A 151 9.05 -21.54 -6.58
C SER A 151 10.47 -21.94 -7.02
N MET A 152 11.45 -21.86 -6.10
CA MET A 152 12.83 -22.33 -6.28
C MET A 152 13.00 -23.84 -6.11
N ALA A 153 11.97 -24.58 -5.67
CA ALA A 153 12.02 -26.03 -5.45
C ALA A 153 12.43 -26.83 -6.69
N ARG A 154 12.05 -26.36 -7.89
CA ARG A 154 12.38 -26.98 -9.17
C ARG A 154 13.84 -26.81 -9.62
N PHE A 155 14.60 -25.92 -8.96
CA PHE A 155 15.98 -25.60 -9.33
C PHE A 155 16.93 -26.30 -8.36
N VAL A 156 17.50 -27.44 -8.76
CA VAL A 156 18.41 -28.22 -7.92
C VAL A 156 19.75 -27.50 -7.78
N MET A 157 20.19 -27.23 -6.55
CA MET A 157 21.46 -26.54 -6.29
C MET A 157 22.65 -27.33 -6.85
N CYS A 158 23.52 -26.68 -7.63
CA CYS A 158 24.81 -27.24 -8.02
C CYS A 158 25.75 -27.38 -6.80
N ALA A 159 26.85 -28.12 -6.95
CA ALA A 159 27.81 -28.38 -5.88
C ALA A 159 28.31 -27.08 -5.19
N ASP A 160 28.63 -26.05 -5.96
CA ASP A 160 29.11 -24.78 -5.40
C ASP A 160 28.02 -24.02 -4.63
N CYS A 161 26.78 -23.95 -5.15
CA CYS A 161 25.69 -23.32 -4.41
C CYS A 161 25.34 -24.11 -3.15
N ARG A 162 25.45 -25.44 -3.17
CA ARG A 162 25.27 -26.27 -1.99
C ARG A 162 26.33 -25.97 -0.94
N ARG A 163 27.61 -25.87 -1.35
CA ARG A 163 28.70 -25.48 -0.45
C ARG A 163 28.44 -24.13 0.21
N GLU A 164 28.12 -23.08 -0.55
CA GLU A 164 27.80 -21.75 0.00
C GLU A 164 26.53 -21.75 0.88
N TYR A 165 25.57 -22.63 0.60
CA TYR A 165 24.36 -22.78 1.41
C TYR A 165 24.66 -23.45 2.78
N GLU A 166 25.63 -24.36 2.83
CA GLU A 166 26.01 -25.15 4.00
C GLU A 166 27.16 -24.51 4.82
N GLU A 167 27.97 -23.64 4.21
CA GLU A 167 29.13 -22.98 4.83
C GLU A 167 28.72 -21.80 5.73
N PRO A 168 28.90 -21.88 7.06
CA PRO A 168 28.43 -20.84 7.98
C PRO A 168 29.08 -19.46 7.81
N GLY A 169 30.30 -19.41 7.27
CA GLY A 169 31.00 -18.16 6.98
C GLY A 169 30.50 -17.44 5.72
N ASP A 170 29.70 -18.11 4.88
CA ASP A 170 29.19 -17.53 3.65
C ASP A 170 27.93 -16.70 3.92
N ARG A 171 27.81 -15.54 3.26
CA ARG A 171 26.59 -14.69 3.32
C ARG A 171 25.33 -15.38 2.79
N ARG A 172 25.47 -16.51 2.12
CA ARG A 172 24.39 -17.34 1.57
C ARG A 172 24.11 -18.58 2.40
N PHE A 173 24.72 -18.70 3.58
CA PHE A 173 24.40 -19.73 4.55
C PHE A 173 22.88 -19.76 4.79
N HIS A 174 22.22 -20.87 4.46
CA HIS A 174 20.77 -21.03 4.49
C HIS A 174 19.94 -20.02 3.67
N ALA A 175 20.50 -19.39 2.62
CA ALA A 175 19.75 -18.59 1.67
C ALA A 175 18.87 -19.50 0.79
N GLN A 176 17.59 -19.63 1.15
CA GLN A 176 16.64 -20.51 0.44
C GLN A 176 16.54 -20.26 -1.08
N PRO A 177 16.58 -19.01 -1.58
CA PRO A 177 16.52 -18.73 -3.01
C PRO A 177 17.89 -18.66 -3.70
N ILE A 178 18.95 -19.20 -3.08
CA ILE A 178 20.29 -19.25 -3.69
C ILE A 178 20.26 -19.94 -5.06
N ALA A 179 20.96 -19.35 -6.02
CA ALA A 179 21.13 -19.86 -7.37
C ALA A 179 22.39 -19.26 -8.01
N CYS A 180 22.79 -19.81 -9.15
CA CYS A 180 23.84 -19.28 -10.02
C CYS A 180 23.48 -19.60 -11.49
N PRO A 181 24.26 -19.11 -12.49
CA PRO A 181 23.98 -19.38 -13.90
C PRO A 181 23.82 -20.87 -14.26
N SER A 182 24.50 -21.77 -13.55
CA SER A 182 24.46 -23.21 -13.84
C SER A 182 23.21 -23.94 -13.32
N CYS A 183 22.60 -23.47 -12.24
CA CYS A 183 21.52 -24.22 -11.56
C CYS A 183 20.22 -23.43 -11.36
N GLY A 184 20.24 -22.14 -11.66
CA GLY A 184 19.13 -21.25 -11.40
C GLY A 184 18.27 -20.91 -12.61
N PRO A 185 17.35 -19.95 -12.42
CA PRO A 185 16.50 -19.46 -13.48
C PRO A 185 17.31 -18.82 -14.62
N GLN A 186 16.72 -18.85 -15.83
CA GLN A 186 17.30 -18.36 -17.07
C GLN A 186 16.37 -17.35 -17.74
N LEU A 187 16.96 -16.37 -18.42
CA LEU A 187 16.25 -15.39 -19.25
C LEU A 187 15.97 -15.94 -20.65
N GLU A 188 14.87 -15.48 -21.24
CA GLU A 188 14.51 -15.73 -22.62
C GLU A 188 13.85 -14.47 -23.20
N LEU A 189 14.28 -14.06 -24.40
CA LEU A 189 13.67 -12.96 -25.15
C LEU A 189 12.74 -13.55 -26.21
N LEU A 190 11.49 -13.10 -26.19
CA LEU A 190 10.44 -13.54 -27.10
C LEU A 190 9.96 -12.37 -27.96
N THR A 191 9.51 -12.69 -29.18
CA THR A 191 8.67 -11.77 -29.96
C THR A 191 7.30 -11.59 -29.30
N ALA A 192 6.52 -10.59 -29.73
CA ALA A 192 5.12 -10.41 -29.34
C ALA A 192 4.23 -11.66 -29.57
N SER A 193 4.56 -12.52 -30.53
CA SER A 193 3.86 -13.78 -30.82
C SER A 193 4.33 -14.97 -29.97
N GLY A 194 5.35 -14.77 -29.12
CA GLY A 194 5.89 -15.80 -28.24
C GLY A 194 7.02 -16.65 -28.84
N GLN A 195 7.59 -16.28 -29.99
CA GLN A 195 8.73 -17.00 -30.57
C GLN A 195 10.03 -16.63 -29.85
N SER A 196 10.79 -17.62 -29.41
CA SER A 196 12.10 -17.41 -28.76
C SER A 196 13.14 -16.92 -29.75
N VAL A 197 13.80 -15.80 -29.41
CA VAL A 197 14.81 -15.14 -30.25
C VAL A 197 16.20 -15.21 -29.64
N ALA A 198 16.32 -15.13 -28.32
CA ALA A 198 17.59 -15.20 -27.62
C ALA A 198 17.41 -15.73 -26.19
N ARG A 199 18.48 -16.22 -25.57
CA ARG A 199 18.48 -16.77 -24.20
C ARG A 199 19.67 -16.26 -23.38
N GLY A 200 19.56 -16.31 -22.07
CA GLY A 200 20.64 -15.96 -21.15
C GLY A 200 21.12 -14.51 -21.32
N GLU A 201 22.43 -14.31 -21.43
CA GLU A 201 23.02 -12.98 -21.57
C GLU A 201 22.70 -12.30 -22.90
N GLU A 202 22.59 -13.06 -24.00
CA GLU A 202 22.18 -12.50 -25.30
C GLU A 202 20.76 -11.93 -25.24
N ALA A 203 19.84 -12.59 -24.51
CA ALA A 203 18.49 -12.09 -24.30
C ALA A 203 18.49 -10.74 -23.58
N LEU A 204 19.34 -10.60 -22.57
CA LEU A 204 19.50 -9.36 -21.80
C LEU A 204 20.09 -8.23 -22.66
N ALA A 205 21.14 -8.52 -23.45
CA ALA A 205 21.76 -7.54 -24.33
C ALA A 205 20.77 -7.01 -25.38
N ARG A 206 20.08 -7.91 -26.09
CA ARG A 206 19.07 -7.53 -27.09
C ARG A 206 17.88 -6.82 -26.48
N ALA A 207 17.45 -7.19 -25.27
CA ALA A 207 16.37 -6.48 -24.59
C ALA A 207 16.72 -5.03 -24.28
N ALA A 208 17.98 -4.74 -23.93
CA ALA A 208 18.45 -3.36 -23.75
C ALA A 208 18.49 -2.61 -25.09
N GLU A 209 18.96 -3.24 -26.17
CA GLU A 209 18.97 -2.66 -27.52
C GLU A 209 17.55 -2.31 -28.00
N VAL A 210 16.57 -3.19 -27.75
CA VAL A 210 15.14 -2.97 -28.04
C VAL A 210 14.64 -1.68 -27.39
N VAL A 211 14.91 -1.50 -26.09
CA VAL A 211 14.47 -0.30 -25.36
C VAL A 211 15.18 0.95 -25.89
N CYS A 212 16.50 0.87 -26.13
CA CYS A 212 17.28 1.96 -26.71
C CYS A 212 16.86 2.32 -28.15
N GLY A 213 16.30 1.35 -28.90
CA GLY A 213 15.71 1.54 -30.23
C GLY A 213 14.30 2.14 -30.20
N GLY A 214 13.75 2.43 -29.02
CA GLY A 214 12.43 3.04 -28.81
C GLY A 214 11.27 2.05 -28.69
N ASP A 215 11.51 0.75 -28.83
CA ASP A 215 10.50 -0.31 -28.76
C ASP A 215 9.99 -0.58 -27.34
N ILE A 216 8.76 -1.09 -27.25
CA ILE A 216 8.11 -1.41 -25.97
C ILE A 216 8.49 -2.83 -25.58
N LEU A 217 9.19 -2.98 -24.45
CA LEU A 217 9.54 -4.27 -23.87
C LEU A 217 8.60 -4.62 -22.72
N ALA A 218 8.01 -5.82 -22.73
CA ALA A 218 7.40 -6.39 -21.53
C ALA A 218 8.45 -7.20 -20.76
N LEU A 219 8.88 -6.68 -19.61
CA LEU A 219 9.88 -7.27 -18.73
C LEU A 219 9.20 -8.08 -17.61
N LYS A 220 9.47 -9.38 -17.49
CA LYS A 220 9.06 -10.16 -16.32
C LYS A 220 9.94 -9.79 -15.12
N GLY A 221 9.37 -9.00 -14.22
CA GLY A 221 10.00 -8.57 -12.98
C GLY A 221 9.82 -9.56 -11.84
N LEU A 222 9.99 -9.08 -10.61
CA LEU A 222 9.85 -9.89 -9.39
C LEU A 222 8.40 -10.28 -9.12
N GLY A 223 7.48 -9.32 -9.20
CA GLY A 223 6.07 -9.47 -8.81
C GLY A 223 5.09 -9.59 -9.98
N GLY A 224 5.55 -9.35 -11.21
CA GLY A 224 4.79 -9.52 -12.45
C GLY A 224 5.50 -8.87 -13.63
N PHE A 225 4.83 -8.80 -14.78
CA PHE A 225 5.36 -8.12 -15.96
C PHE A 225 5.29 -6.60 -15.81
N GLN A 226 6.25 -5.89 -16.37
CA GLN A 226 6.29 -4.43 -16.48
C GLN A 226 6.47 -4.05 -17.96
N LEU A 227 5.84 -2.97 -18.43
CA LEU A 227 6.10 -2.38 -19.73
C LEU A 227 7.20 -1.31 -19.58
N VAL A 228 8.21 -1.43 -20.42
CA VAL A 228 9.45 -0.64 -20.38
C VAL A 228 9.67 0.06 -21.72
N VAL A 229 9.94 1.37 -21.68
CA VAL A 229 10.41 2.20 -22.80
C VAL A 229 11.42 3.23 -22.29
N ASP A 230 12.23 3.78 -23.19
CA ASP A 230 13.05 4.95 -22.91
C ASP A 230 12.17 6.13 -22.45
N ALA A 231 12.44 6.68 -21.25
CA ALA A 231 11.65 7.79 -20.70
C ALA A 231 12.02 9.14 -21.33
N THR A 232 13.15 9.20 -22.05
CA THR A 232 13.63 10.39 -22.75
C THR A 232 13.12 10.47 -24.20
N ASP A 233 12.57 9.37 -24.73
CA ASP A 233 11.94 9.31 -26.06
C ASP A 233 10.43 9.59 -25.99
N ALA A 234 10.04 10.80 -26.38
CA ALA A 234 8.65 11.23 -26.43
C ALA A 234 7.78 10.35 -27.36
N THR A 235 8.34 9.83 -28.45
CA THR A 235 7.61 8.98 -29.41
C THR A 235 7.32 7.61 -28.80
N ALA A 236 8.32 7.01 -28.14
CA ALA A 236 8.16 5.73 -27.44
C ALA A 236 7.12 5.83 -26.31
N VAL A 237 7.20 6.89 -25.50
CA VAL A 237 6.26 7.14 -24.39
C VAL A 237 4.83 7.37 -24.92
N ALA A 238 4.67 8.16 -25.98
CA ALA A 238 3.36 8.39 -26.62
C ALA A 238 2.77 7.10 -27.22
N ARG A 239 3.61 6.26 -27.84
CA ARG A 239 3.21 4.94 -28.36
C ARG A 239 2.74 4.03 -27.23
N LEU A 240 3.45 3.99 -26.10
CA LEU A 240 3.05 3.23 -24.92
C LEU A 240 1.70 3.71 -24.38
N ARG A 241 1.47 5.02 -24.25
CA ARG A 241 0.17 5.57 -23.81
C ARG A 241 -0.98 5.15 -24.70
N ARG A 242 -0.80 5.26 -26.02
CA ARG A 242 -1.82 4.90 -27.01
C ARG A 242 -2.18 3.42 -26.89
N ARG A 243 -1.18 2.53 -26.89
CA ARG A 243 -1.40 1.08 -26.79
C ARG A 243 -2.05 0.70 -25.45
N LYS A 244 -1.57 1.26 -24.33
CA LYS A 244 -2.10 0.98 -22.97
C LYS A 244 -3.46 1.64 -22.69
N ARG A 245 -3.95 2.53 -23.57
CA ARG A 245 -5.17 3.36 -23.39
C ARG A 245 -5.11 4.19 -22.10
N ARG A 246 -3.96 4.80 -21.85
CA ARG A 246 -3.66 5.57 -20.62
C ARG A 246 -3.14 6.96 -20.98
N PRO A 247 -4.03 7.92 -21.30
CA PRO A 247 -3.60 9.20 -21.88
C PRO A 247 -2.90 10.12 -20.87
N HIS A 248 -3.38 10.22 -19.62
CA HIS A 248 -2.86 11.23 -18.68
C HIS A 248 -2.27 10.66 -17.38
N LYS A 249 -2.68 9.46 -16.94
CA LYS A 249 -2.21 8.91 -15.65
C LYS A 249 -0.68 8.78 -15.67
N PRO A 250 0.07 9.39 -14.73
CA PRO A 250 1.53 9.42 -14.74
C PRO A 250 2.16 8.03 -14.81
N PHE A 251 3.29 7.90 -15.49
CA PHE A 251 4.13 6.70 -15.45
C PHE A 251 5.21 6.83 -14.36
N ALA A 252 5.59 5.69 -13.79
CA ALA A 252 6.78 5.64 -12.95
C ALA A 252 8.03 5.53 -13.83
N VAL A 253 9.12 6.14 -13.38
CA VAL A 253 10.41 6.18 -14.06
C VAL A 253 11.46 5.52 -13.19
N MET A 254 12.16 4.54 -13.76
CA MET A 254 13.32 3.94 -13.13
C MET A 254 14.58 4.70 -13.51
N MET A 255 15.36 5.11 -12.51
CA MET A 255 16.65 5.79 -12.66
C MET A 255 17.74 4.97 -11.97
N GLY A 256 18.98 5.04 -12.45
CA GLY A 256 20.08 4.18 -12.04
C GLY A 256 20.63 4.44 -10.64
N SER A 257 20.53 5.67 -10.13
CA SER A 257 21.02 6.04 -8.80
C SER A 257 20.27 7.23 -8.19
N PRO A 258 20.33 7.42 -6.85
CA PRO A 258 19.81 8.63 -6.21
C PRO A 258 20.44 9.94 -6.74
N ASP A 259 21.68 9.90 -7.22
CA ASP A 259 22.35 11.08 -7.77
C ASP A 259 21.78 11.45 -9.13
N GLU A 260 21.46 10.47 -9.97
CA GLU A 260 20.74 10.70 -11.23
C GLU A 260 19.35 11.30 -10.99
N VAL A 261 18.67 10.88 -9.92
CA VAL A 261 17.39 11.47 -9.49
C VAL A 261 17.57 12.93 -9.10
N ALA A 262 18.61 13.26 -8.32
CA ALA A 262 18.88 14.62 -7.85
C ALA A 262 19.21 15.62 -8.98
N CYS A 263 19.68 15.13 -10.13
CA CYS A 263 19.88 15.95 -11.33
C CYS A 263 18.56 16.40 -11.98
N ARG A 264 17.43 15.74 -11.69
CA ARG A 264 16.12 15.98 -12.34
C ARG A 264 15.02 16.38 -11.36
N CYS A 265 15.17 15.98 -10.10
CA CYS A 265 14.17 16.13 -9.05
C CYS A 265 14.78 16.79 -7.81
N GLU A 266 13.97 17.55 -7.10
CA GLU A 266 14.30 18.04 -5.76
C GLU A 266 14.29 16.83 -4.83
N LEU A 267 15.43 16.54 -4.21
CA LEU A 267 15.60 15.35 -3.38
C LEU A 267 16.14 15.76 -2.00
N THR A 268 15.26 15.80 -1.02
CA THR A 268 15.64 15.96 0.38
C THR A 268 16.42 14.75 0.89
N ALA A 269 17.11 14.89 2.03
CA ALA A 269 17.84 13.77 2.64
C ALA A 269 16.90 12.60 2.98
N ALA A 270 15.68 12.89 3.45
CA ALA A 270 14.68 11.88 3.77
C ALA A 270 14.16 11.15 2.51
N GLU A 271 13.93 11.86 1.41
CA GLU A 271 13.53 11.24 0.14
C GLU A 271 14.65 10.39 -0.46
N ARG A 272 15.90 10.86 -0.39
CA ARG A 272 17.09 10.08 -0.78
C ARG A 272 17.18 8.76 -0.02
N GLN A 273 16.94 8.79 1.29
CA GLN A 273 16.91 7.57 2.11
C GLN A 273 15.73 6.66 1.74
N ALA A 274 14.53 7.23 1.53
CA ALA A 274 13.32 6.48 1.24
C ALA A 274 13.41 5.76 -0.13
N VAL A 275 13.87 6.43 -1.18
CA VAL A 275 13.99 5.86 -2.53
C VAL A 275 15.07 4.76 -2.60
N ALA A 276 16.13 4.88 -1.80
CA ALA A 276 17.20 3.90 -1.68
C ALA A 276 16.95 2.80 -0.62
N SER A 277 15.78 2.81 0.02
CA SER A 277 15.45 1.83 1.05
C SER A 277 15.34 0.41 0.48
N PRO A 278 15.53 -0.65 1.29
CA PRO A 278 15.32 -2.04 0.85
C PRO A 278 13.92 -2.33 0.28
N ALA A 279 12.91 -1.54 0.67
CA ALA A 279 11.57 -1.64 0.10
C ALA A 279 11.51 -1.09 -1.35
N ALA A 280 12.42 -0.19 -1.72
CA ALA A 280 12.54 0.44 -3.04
C ALA A 280 11.19 0.82 -3.67
N PRO A 281 10.35 1.66 -3.01
CA PRO A 281 9.06 2.05 -3.55
C PRO A 281 9.22 2.98 -4.76
N ILE A 282 8.14 3.19 -5.51
CA ILE A 282 7.99 4.37 -6.37
C ILE A 282 7.75 5.56 -5.44
N LEU A 283 8.69 6.49 -5.38
CA LEU A 283 8.61 7.70 -4.58
C LEU A 283 8.16 8.88 -5.43
N LEU A 284 7.12 9.59 -5.00
CA LEU A 284 6.71 10.85 -5.62
C LEU A 284 7.65 11.98 -5.18
N VAL A 285 8.43 12.50 -6.13
CA VAL A 285 9.41 13.59 -5.91
C VAL A 285 9.15 14.74 -6.85
N ARG A 286 9.38 15.97 -6.40
CA ARG A 286 9.11 17.17 -7.19
C ARG A 286 10.17 17.31 -8.29
N ARG A 287 9.74 17.60 -9.52
CA ARG A 287 10.63 17.94 -10.63
C ARG A 287 11.34 19.24 -10.32
N ARG A 288 12.62 19.31 -10.64
CA ARG A 288 13.35 20.58 -10.64
C ARG A 288 12.89 21.41 -11.83
N SER A 289 12.74 22.71 -11.59
CA SER A 289 12.45 23.70 -12.64
C SER A 289 13.59 24.72 -12.81
N ASP A 290 14.69 24.57 -12.07
CA ASP A 290 15.83 25.47 -12.15
C ASP A 290 16.74 25.12 -13.35
N PRO A 291 17.53 26.10 -13.87
CA PRO A 291 18.37 25.89 -15.05
C PRO A 291 19.45 24.82 -14.92
N ALA A 292 19.81 24.38 -13.72
CA ALA A 292 20.78 23.31 -13.50
C ALA A 292 20.17 21.91 -13.59
N SER A 293 18.83 21.81 -13.73
CA SER A 293 18.12 20.55 -13.92
C SER A 293 18.40 19.94 -15.29
N THR A 294 18.54 18.62 -15.33
CA THR A 294 18.48 17.86 -16.59
C THR A 294 17.03 17.60 -16.95
N ASP A 295 16.46 18.41 -17.86
CA ASP A 295 15.08 18.26 -18.32
C ASP A 295 15.00 17.47 -19.63
N ASP A 296 15.32 16.17 -19.55
CA ASP A 296 15.33 15.24 -20.69
C ASP A 296 14.22 14.17 -20.62
N ILE A 297 13.46 14.12 -19.53
CA ILE A 297 12.30 13.23 -19.39
C ILE A 297 11.17 13.77 -20.25
N ALA A 298 10.63 12.94 -21.14
CA ALA A 298 9.53 13.34 -22.00
C ALA A 298 8.32 13.81 -21.17
N GLU A 299 7.75 14.97 -21.51
CA GLU A 299 6.59 15.52 -20.79
C GLU A 299 5.41 14.55 -20.76
N ALA A 300 5.29 13.71 -21.79
CA ALA A 300 4.32 12.64 -21.85
C ALA A 300 4.45 11.62 -20.70
N VAL A 301 5.54 11.54 -19.94
CA VAL A 301 5.67 10.64 -18.79
C VAL A 301 4.69 11.03 -17.67
N ALA A 302 4.55 12.31 -17.38
CA ALA A 302 3.66 12.82 -16.34
C ALA A 302 3.05 14.17 -16.75
N PRO A 303 2.10 14.19 -17.71
CA PRO A 303 1.61 15.42 -18.34
C PRO A 303 1.03 16.39 -17.33
N GLY A 304 1.57 17.61 -17.27
CA GLY A 304 1.10 18.66 -16.37
C GLY A 304 1.27 18.35 -14.88
N ASN A 305 2.09 17.35 -14.53
CA ASN A 305 2.36 16.97 -13.15
C ASN A 305 3.73 17.49 -12.70
N PRO A 306 3.79 18.32 -11.64
CA PRO A 306 5.06 18.81 -11.11
C PRO A 306 5.86 17.73 -10.37
N TYR A 307 5.30 16.54 -10.17
CA TYR A 307 5.97 15.40 -9.53
C TYR A 307 6.25 14.28 -10.55
N LEU A 308 7.35 13.58 -10.32
CA LEU A 308 7.67 12.30 -10.95
C LEU A 308 7.54 11.16 -9.95
N GLY A 309 6.97 10.05 -10.38
CA GLY A 309 7.06 8.80 -9.65
C GLY A 309 8.39 8.13 -9.97
N VAL A 310 9.35 8.24 -9.08
CA VAL A 310 10.72 7.75 -9.29
C VAL A 310 10.94 6.44 -8.55
N MET A 311 11.60 5.48 -9.18
CA MET A 311 12.05 4.26 -8.53
C MET A 311 13.50 3.95 -8.91
N LEU A 312 14.21 3.19 -8.06
CA LEU A 312 15.53 2.67 -8.38
C LEU A 312 15.43 1.21 -8.86
N PRO A 313 16.41 0.71 -9.63
CA PRO A 313 16.50 -0.71 -9.92
C PRO A 313 16.56 -1.50 -8.61
N TYR A 314 15.64 -2.45 -8.47
CA TYR A 314 15.44 -3.19 -7.23
C TYR A 314 15.70 -4.70 -7.37
N THR A 315 15.93 -5.20 -8.58
CA THR A 315 16.37 -6.60 -8.82
C THR A 315 17.69 -6.61 -9.57
N PRO A 316 18.47 -7.71 -9.54
CA PRO A 316 19.68 -7.80 -10.35
C PRO A 316 19.38 -7.62 -11.84
N LEU A 317 18.24 -8.14 -12.33
CA LEU A 317 17.79 -7.92 -13.71
C LEU A 317 17.62 -6.42 -14.01
N HIS A 318 16.97 -5.65 -13.13
CA HIS A 318 16.83 -4.20 -13.29
C HIS A 318 18.19 -3.49 -13.30
N HIS A 319 19.10 -3.85 -12.39
CA HIS A 319 20.44 -3.24 -12.37
C HIS A 319 21.21 -3.52 -13.66
N LEU A 320 21.14 -4.74 -14.18
CA LEU A 320 21.84 -5.14 -15.40
C LEU A 320 21.24 -4.51 -16.66
N MET A 321 19.91 -4.35 -16.71
CA MET A 321 19.22 -3.59 -17.76
C MET A 321 19.63 -2.12 -17.72
N MET A 322 19.53 -1.46 -16.56
CA MET A 322 19.87 -0.05 -16.40
C MET A 322 21.35 0.23 -16.75
N ALA A 323 22.26 -0.68 -16.38
CA ALA A 323 23.68 -0.55 -16.72
C ALA A 323 23.94 -0.61 -18.24
N ARG A 324 23.13 -1.35 -19.00
CA ARG A 324 23.23 -1.45 -20.47
C ARG A 324 22.51 -0.31 -21.19
N ILE A 325 21.37 0.13 -20.65
CA ILE A 325 20.54 1.19 -21.24
C ILE A 325 21.17 2.58 -21.01
N GLY A 326 21.72 2.83 -19.82
CA GLY A 326 22.46 4.06 -19.50
C GLY A 326 21.61 5.34 -19.47
N ARG A 327 20.28 5.23 -19.37
CA ARG A 327 19.33 6.36 -19.34
C ARG A 327 18.04 6.00 -18.58
N PRO A 328 17.23 6.98 -18.14
CA PRO A 328 15.97 6.74 -17.47
C PRO A 328 14.97 5.95 -18.34
N ILE A 329 14.22 5.03 -17.72
CA ILE A 329 13.19 4.24 -18.41
C ILE A 329 11.84 4.37 -17.73
N VAL A 330 10.76 4.41 -18.51
CA VAL A 330 9.43 4.20 -17.96
C VAL A 330 9.33 2.75 -17.51
N CYS A 331 8.79 2.53 -16.31
CA CYS A 331 8.51 1.20 -15.78
C CYS A 331 7.08 1.20 -15.23
N THR A 332 6.13 0.63 -15.97
CA THR A 332 4.72 0.57 -15.55
C THR A 332 4.22 -0.86 -15.55
N SER A 333 3.16 -1.16 -14.80
CA SER A 333 2.59 -2.51 -14.70
C SER A 333 2.22 -3.09 -16.09
N GLY A 334 2.50 -4.37 -16.29
CA GLY A 334 2.29 -5.13 -17.52
C GLY A 334 0.86 -5.60 -17.65
N ASN A 335 -0.03 -4.66 -18.00
CA ASN A 335 -1.46 -4.89 -18.20
C ASN A 335 -2.06 -3.80 -19.10
N LEU A 336 -3.19 -4.12 -19.73
CA LEU A 336 -4.09 -3.09 -20.25
C LEU A 336 -4.66 -2.29 -19.07
N SER A 337 -4.91 -0.98 -19.26
CA SER A 337 -5.43 -0.13 -18.17
C SER A 337 -6.64 -0.77 -17.47
N GLU A 338 -6.69 -0.67 -16.13
CA GLU A 338 -7.73 -1.24 -15.25
C GLU A 338 -7.71 -2.78 -15.10
N GLU A 339 -6.88 -3.52 -15.85
CA GLU A 339 -6.69 -4.97 -15.62
C GLU A 339 -5.57 -5.26 -14.59
N PRO A 340 -5.59 -6.42 -13.92
CA PRO A 340 -4.48 -6.89 -13.10
C PRO A 340 -3.22 -7.18 -13.92
N MET A 341 -2.05 -7.07 -13.27
CA MET A 341 -0.75 -7.38 -13.88
C MET A 341 -0.65 -8.86 -14.30
N ALA A 342 -0.18 -9.11 -15.53
CA ALA A 342 0.15 -10.47 -15.96
C ALA A 342 1.37 -11.01 -15.20
N VAL A 343 1.38 -12.30 -14.88
CA VAL A 343 2.51 -12.93 -14.15
C VAL A 343 3.06 -14.18 -14.85
N GLU A 344 2.22 -14.86 -15.63
CA GLU A 344 2.64 -16.02 -16.42
C GLU A 344 3.06 -15.62 -17.83
N THR A 345 4.05 -16.34 -18.40
CA THR A 345 4.57 -16.02 -19.73
C THR A 345 3.50 -16.18 -20.81
N GLY A 346 2.71 -17.26 -20.75
CA GLY A 346 1.63 -17.51 -21.72
C GLY A 346 0.55 -16.43 -21.65
N GLU A 347 0.18 -16.01 -20.44
CA GLU A 347 -0.75 -14.91 -20.20
C GLU A 347 -0.20 -13.59 -20.76
N ALA A 348 1.08 -13.30 -20.54
CA ALA A 348 1.73 -12.09 -21.03
C ALA A 348 1.78 -12.05 -22.57
N ILE A 349 2.04 -13.17 -23.24
CA ILE A 349 1.98 -13.24 -24.72
C ILE A 349 0.57 -12.88 -25.21
N GLN A 350 -0.46 -13.47 -24.63
CA GLN A 350 -1.85 -13.25 -25.04
C GLN A 350 -2.33 -11.82 -24.78
N ARG A 351 -2.00 -11.25 -23.61
CA ARG A 351 -2.54 -9.96 -23.16
C ARG A 351 -1.65 -8.78 -23.52
N LEU A 352 -0.33 -8.96 -23.48
CA LEU A 352 0.65 -7.89 -23.70
C LEU A 352 1.23 -7.90 -25.11
N GLY A 353 1.06 -8.95 -25.92
CA GLY A 353 1.57 -8.99 -27.30
C GLY A 353 0.98 -7.90 -28.23
N SER A 354 -0.16 -7.30 -27.87
CA SER A 354 -0.71 -6.11 -28.56
C SER A 354 -0.17 -4.77 -28.03
N LEU A 355 0.49 -4.80 -26.88
CA LEU A 355 1.02 -3.63 -26.18
C LEU A 355 2.53 -3.50 -26.37
N ALA A 356 3.26 -4.60 -26.17
CA ALA A 356 4.70 -4.69 -26.26
C ALA A 356 5.13 -5.31 -27.60
N ASP A 357 6.25 -4.83 -28.12
CA ASP A 357 6.88 -5.36 -29.32
C ASP A 357 7.68 -6.64 -28.99
N TRP A 358 8.19 -6.73 -27.75
CA TRP A 358 9.04 -7.82 -27.25
C TRP A 358 8.70 -8.21 -25.82
N LEU A 359 9.03 -9.44 -25.41
CA LEU A 359 8.89 -9.90 -24.03
C LEU A 359 10.21 -10.48 -23.53
N LEU A 360 10.80 -9.88 -22.48
CA LEU A 360 11.92 -10.49 -21.74
C LEU A 360 11.35 -11.25 -20.54
N THR A 361 11.40 -12.57 -20.59
CA THR A 361 10.81 -13.45 -19.57
C THR A 361 11.85 -14.31 -18.87
N HIS A 362 11.40 -15.08 -17.87
CA HIS A 362 12.20 -16.08 -17.18
C HIS A 362 11.38 -17.25 -16.64
N ASN A 363 12.06 -18.37 -16.41
CA ASN A 363 11.46 -19.62 -15.97
C ASN A 363 11.28 -19.78 -14.45
N ARG A 364 11.57 -18.74 -13.63
CA ARG A 364 11.11 -18.69 -12.22
C ARG A 364 9.65 -18.22 -12.14
N PRO A 365 8.71 -19.01 -11.62
CA PRO A 365 7.34 -18.54 -11.46
C PRO A 365 7.17 -17.58 -10.31
N ILE A 366 6.14 -16.76 -10.46
CA ILE A 366 5.69 -15.77 -9.51
C ILE A 366 4.47 -16.38 -8.83
N VAL A 367 4.65 -16.81 -7.58
CA VAL A 367 3.61 -17.52 -6.82
C VAL A 367 2.51 -16.55 -6.42
N ARG A 368 2.88 -15.32 -6.05
CA ARG A 368 1.94 -14.27 -5.68
C ARG A 368 2.27 -12.97 -6.42
N PRO A 369 1.35 -12.44 -7.23
CA PRO A 369 1.53 -11.14 -7.86
C PRO A 369 1.72 -10.05 -6.80
N VAL A 370 2.63 -9.13 -7.06
CA VAL A 370 2.85 -7.98 -6.19
C VAL A 370 3.21 -6.76 -7.03
N ASP A 371 2.38 -5.71 -6.94
CA ASP A 371 2.63 -4.44 -7.60
C ASP A 371 3.77 -3.66 -6.91
N ASP A 372 4.31 -2.65 -7.59
CA ASP A 372 5.21 -1.69 -6.96
C ASP A 372 4.43 -0.79 -5.98
N SER A 373 4.94 -0.65 -4.76
CA SER A 373 4.42 0.31 -3.78
C SER A 373 4.64 1.74 -4.26
N VAL A 374 3.73 2.64 -3.89
CA VAL A 374 3.84 4.08 -4.17
C VAL A 374 3.84 4.84 -2.85
N ALA A 375 4.77 5.76 -2.67
CA ALA A 375 4.97 6.49 -1.44
C ALA A 375 5.31 7.97 -1.69
N ARG A 376 5.18 8.78 -0.64
CA ARG A 376 5.72 10.14 -0.56
C ARG A 376 6.40 10.35 0.79
N VAL A 377 7.28 11.34 0.90
CA VAL A 377 7.82 11.78 2.19
C VAL A 377 7.03 13.00 2.67
N THR A 378 6.68 12.96 3.95
CA THR A 378 6.03 14.05 4.70
C THR A 378 6.94 14.46 5.86
N ALA A 379 6.60 15.54 6.58
CA ALA A 379 7.29 15.92 7.82
C ALA A 379 7.31 14.80 8.88
N ARG A 380 6.39 13.84 8.78
CA ARG A 380 6.21 12.71 9.69
C ARG A 380 6.85 11.40 9.19
N GLY A 381 7.57 11.44 8.07
CA GLY A 381 8.24 10.30 7.45
C GLY A 381 7.53 9.82 6.18
N VAL A 382 7.78 8.56 5.82
CA VAL A 382 7.23 7.94 4.60
C VAL A 382 5.74 7.63 4.79
N GLU A 383 4.91 8.12 3.87
CA GLU A 383 3.49 7.81 3.75
C GLU A 383 3.25 6.95 2.50
N LEU A 384 2.58 5.82 2.67
CA LEU A 384 2.19 4.95 1.56
C LEU A 384 0.89 5.43 0.91
N LEU A 385 0.92 5.63 -0.41
CA LEU A 385 -0.27 5.85 -1.25
C LEU A 385 -0.76 4.53 -1.87
N ARG A 386 0.14 3.54 -1.95
CA ARG A 386 -0.15 2.16 -2.33
C ARG A 386 0.76 1.22 -1.55
N ARG A 387 0.17 0.31 -0.77
CA ARG A 387 0.88 -0.75 -0.04
C ARG A 387 0.96 -2.02 -0.91
N ALA A 388 2.15 -2.36 -1.37
CA ALA A 388 2.42 -3.56 -2.18
C ALA A 388 3.87 -4.07 -1.93
N ARG A 389 4.72 -4.18 -2.95
CA ARG A 389 6.11 -4.70 -2.82
C ARG A 389 6.91 -3.94 -1.76
N GLY A 390 7.69 -4.67 -0.97
CA GLY A 390 8.51 -4.11 0.12
C GLY A 390 7.74 -3.88 1.43
N PHE A 391 6.41 -3.97 1.42
CA PHE A 391 5.57 -3.73 2.60
C PHE A 391 4.56 -4.85 2.86
N ALA A 392 3.78 -5.26 1.85
CA ALA A 392 2.96 -6.45 1.96
C ALA A 392 3.86 -7.70 1.92
N PRO A 393 3.65 -8.71 2.77
CA PRO A 393 2.53 -8.93 3.69
C PRO A 393 2.89 -8.65 5.16
N LEU A 394 3.76 -7.67 5.45
CA LEU A 394 4.19 -7.38 6.82
C LEU A 394 2.97 -7.11 7.72
N PRO A 395 2.96 -7.63 8.96
CA PRO A 395 1.83 -7.52 9.86
C PRO A 395 1.60 -6.07 10.29
N LEU A 396 0.32 -5.73 10.45
CA LEU A 396 -0.17 -4.48 11.00
C LEU A 396 -0.94 -4.76 12.30
N PRO A 397 -0.90 -3.83 13.27
CA PRO A 397 -1.72 -3.99 14.46
C PRO A 397 -3.20 -3.75 14.13
N VAL A 398 -4.12 -4.52 14.72
CA VAL A 398 -5.57 -4.45 14.42
C VAL A 398 -6.48 -4.58 15.64
N GLY A 399 -5.94 -5.01 16.79
CA GLY A 399 -6.67 -5.03 18.07
C GLY A 399 -6.47 -3.75 18.90
N PRO A 400 -7.27 -3.53 19.97
CA PRO A 400 -6.97 -2.50 20.95
C PRO A 400 -5.62 -2.78 21.64
N PRO A 401 -4.88 -1.74 22.08
CA PRO A 401 -3.58 -1.93 22.73
C PRO A 401 -3.72 -2.87 23.93
N ALA A 402 -2.75 -3.78 24.09
CA ALA A 402 -2.74 -4.81 25.15
C ALA A 402 -2.65 -4.25 26.59
N SER A 403 -2.80 -2.93 26.78
CA SER A 403 -2.81 -2.27 28.07
C SER A 403 -3.69 -1.01 28.06
N ALA A 404 -5.00 -1.17 27.93
CA ALA A 404 -5.93 -0.25 28.58
C ALA A 404 -6.07 -0.64 30.07
N HIS A 405 -4.94 -0.69 30.78
CA HIS A 405 -4.98 -0.71 32.23
C HIS A 405 -5.20 0.72 32.70
N ARG A 406 -6.30 0.93 33.43
CA ARG A 406 -6.55 2.13 34.23
C ARG A 406 -5.23 2.61 34.88
N PRO A 407 -4.98 3.93 34.99
CA PRO A 407 -3.82 4.42 35.69
C PRO A 407 -3.75 3.80 37.08
N ALA A 408 -2.57 3.30 37.43
CA ALA A 408 -2.31 2.68 38.72
C ALA A 408 -2.71 3.64 39.84
N ASN A 409 -3.64 3.21 40.69
CA ASN A 409 -3.94 3.90 41.94
C ASN A 409 -2.65 3.94 42.78
N PRO A 410 -2.19 5.08 43.32
CA PRO A 410 -0.91 5.19 44.02
C PRO A 410 -0.82 4.38 45.33
N ASN A 411 -1.94 3.84 45.81
CA ASN A 411 -1.99 3.09 47.06
C ASN A 411 -2.23 1.60 46.79
N GLY A 412 -1.13 0.85 46.90
CA GLY A 412 -1.01 -0.56 47.34
C GLY A 412 -2.18 -1.53 47.17
N LEU A 413 -1.84 -2.68 46.55
CA LEU A 413 -2.54 -3.96 46.62
C LEU A 413 -3.87 -4.03 45.85
N THR A 414 -3.79 -4.18 44.53
CA THR A 414 -4.81 -4.93 43.79
C THR A 414 -4.32 -6.37 43.62
N GLU A 415 -5.00 -7.28 44.32
CA GLU A 415 -4.97 -8.71 44.00
C GLU A 415 -5.21 -8.88 42.50
N ARG A 416 -4.37 -9.70 41.85
CA ARG A 416 -4.67 -10.27 40.53
C ARG A 416 -5.91 -11.16 40.68
N ARG A 417 -7.11 -10.58 40.70
CA ARG A 417 -8.33 -11.31 40.39
C ARG A 417 -8.22 -11.71 38.93
N GLY A 418 -8.04 -13.02 38.73
CA GLY A 418 -7.96 -13.77 37.48
C GLY A 418 -7.83 -12.94 36.21
N ALA A 419 -6.68 -13.06 35.54
CA ALA A 419 -6.68 -12.96 34.09
C ALA A 419 -7.79 -13.88 33.59
N SER A 420 -8.93 -13.29 33.20
CA SER A 420 -9.98 -14.04 32.54
C SER A 420 -9.29 -14.77 31.39
N ARG A 421 -9.58 -16.07 31.27
CA ARG A 421 -9.18 -16.89 30.13
C ARG A 421 -9.88 -16.31 28.89
N ALA A 422 -9.39 -15.18 28.37
CA ALA A 422 -9.75 -14.73 27.05
C ALA A 422 -9.29 -15.84 26.10
N GLY A 423 -10.26 -16.47 25.44
CA GLY A 423 -9.97 -17.45 24.39
C GLY A 423 -9.09 -16.83 23.29
N PRO A 424 -8.59 -17.65 22.35
CA PRO A 424 -7.85 -17.12 21.20
C PRO A 424 -8.69 -16.05 20.49
N ALA A 425 -8.07 -14.90 20.20
CA ALA A 425 -8.76 -13.81 19.50
C ALA A 425 -9.30 -14.30 18.15
N PRO A 426 -10.50 -13.86 17.74
CA PRO A 426 -11.17 -14.44 16.60
C PRO A 426 -10.44 -14.16 15.28
N VAL A 427 -10.52 -15.10 14.35
CA VAL A 427 -9.98 -14.94 12.99
C VAL A 427 -11.05 -14.28 12.13
N VAL A 428 -10.72 -13.13 11.52
CA VAL A 428 -11.67 -12.38 10.68
C VAL A 428 -11.05 -12.11 9.32
N LEU A 429 -11.82 -12.35 8.26
CA LEU A 429 -11.48 -11.97 6.89
C LEU A 429 -12.15 -10.63 6.54
N ALA A 430 -11.44 -9.70 5.94
CA ALA A 430 -11.99 -8.48 5.36
C ALA A 430 -11.76 -8.47 3.85
N VAL A 431 -12.80 -8.14 3.06
CA VAL A 431 -12.74 -8.18 1.59
C VAL A 431 -12.45 -6.83 0.93
N GLY A 432 -12.34 -5.75 1.71
CA GLY A 432 -12.04 -4.39 1.26
C GLY A 432 -13.22 -3.66 0.63
N GLY A 433 -12.92 -2.54 -0.04
CA GLY A 433 -13.86 -1.76 -0.86
C GLY A 433 -13.94 -2.29 -2.31
N HIS A 434 -14.20 -1.42 -3.28
CA HIS A 434 -14.24 -1.76 -4.71
C HIS A 434 -13.07 -1.18 -5.50
N LEU A 435 -12.72 0.08 -5.21
CA LEU A 435 -11.57 0.75 -5.82
C LEU A 435 -10.31 0.47 -5.02
N LYS A 436 -9.16 0.44 -5.72
CA LYS A 436 -7.82 0.24 -5.14
C LYS A 436 -7.75 -0.90 -4.12
N ASN A 437 -8.53 -1.95 -4.34
CA ASN A 437 -8.91 -2.95 -3.35
C ASN A 437 -7.69 -3.67 -2.75
N THR A 438 -7.83 -4.00 -1.47
CA THR A 438 -6.99 -4.95 -0.73
C THR A 438 -7.90 -5.89 0.06
N VAL A 439 -7.39 -7.08 0.39
CA VAL A 439 -8.04 -8.02 1.31
C VAL A 439 -7.20 -8.17 2.56
N GLY A 440 -7.84 -8.43 3.70
CA GLY A 440 -7.18 -8.49 5.00
C GLY A 440 -7.56 -9.72 5.80
N LEU A 441 -6.63 -10.26 6.58
CA LEU A 441 -6.88 -11.36 7.51
C LEU A 441 -6.36 -10.99 8.89
N ALA A 442 -7.24 -10.96 9.88
CA ALA A 442 -6.87 -10.80 11.28
C ALA A 442 -6.54 -12.17 11.91
N LEU A 443 -5.37 -12.24 12.54
CA LEU A 443 -4.84 -13.40 13.25
C LEU A 443 -4.38 -12.93 14.63
N GLY A 444 -5.27 -13.01 15.61
CA GLY A 444 -5.00 -12.48 16.95
C GLY A 444 -4.96 -10.93 16.97
N PRO A 445 -3.94 -10.29 17.57
CA PRO A 445 -3.84 -8.83 17.61
C PRO A 445 -3.29 -8.20 16.32
N GLN A 446 -2.98 -9.02 15.31
CA GLN A 446 -2.34 -8.60 14.07
C GLN A 446 -3.22 -8.86 12.85
N ALA A 447 -3.05 -8.03 11.82
CA ALA A 447 -3.66 -8.19 10.51
C ALA A 447 -2.57 -8.32 9.44
N VAL A 448 -2.83 -9.16 8.45
CA VAL A 448 -2.09 -9.17 7.19
C VAL A 448 -3.01 -8.60 6.12
N ILE A 449 -2.55 -7.54 5.47
CA ILE A 449 -3.21 -6.96 4.31
C ILE A 449 -2.47 -7.42 3.05
N SER A 450 -3.23 -7.85 2.04
CA SER A 450 -2.68 -8.26 0.74
C SER A 450 -1.92 -7.13 0.06
N SER A 451 -1.19 -7.48 -1.00
CA SER A 451 -0.79 -6.46 -1.99
C SER A 451 -2.03 -5.78 -2.56
N HIS A 452 -1.86 -4.54 -3.04
CA HIS A 452 -2.82 -3.87 -3.92
C HIS A 452 -3.28 -4.81 -5.05
N ILE A 453 -4.61 -4.93 -5.20
CA ILE A 453 -5.27 -5.71 -6.26
C ILE A 453 -5.68 -4.80 -7.42
N GLY A 454 -6.10 -3.57 -7.12
CA GLY A 454 -6.65 -2.61 -8.09
C GLY A 454 -8.18 -2.51 -8.00
N ASP A 455 -8.79 -1.97 -9.05
CA ASP A 455 -10.23 -1.73 -9.10
C ASP A 455 -10.96 -3.01 -9.55
N LEU A 456 -12.06 -3.38 -8.88
CA LEU A 456 -12.78 -4.63 -9.13
C LEU A 456 -13.82 -4.52 -10.28
N ASP A 457 -13.48 -3.79 -11.34
CA ASP A 457 -14.39 -3.43 -12.44
C ASP A 457 -14.52 -4.52 -13.52
N ASN A 458 -13.69 -5.55 -13.49
CA ASN A 458 -13.67 -6.59 -14.51
C ASN A 458 -13.45 -7.99 -13.91
N ARG A 459 -13.75 -9.01 -14.73
CA ARG A 459 -13.67 -10.43 -14.32
C ARG A 459 -12.27 -10.86 -13.88
N LEU A 460 -11.23 -10.33 -14.52
CA LEU A 460 -9.84 -10.67 -14.17
C LEU A 460 -9.50 -10.11 -12.78
N ALA A 461 -9.87 -8.87 -12.48
CA ALA A 461 -9.68 -8.27 -11.17
C ALA A 461 -10.40 -9.05 -10.06
N ILE A 462 -11.64 -9.48 -10.31
CA ILE A 462 -12.39 -10.32 -9.38
C ILE A 462 -11.73 -11.69 -9.18
N GLN A 463 -11.13 -12.28 -10.22
CA GLN A 463 -10.37 -13.54 -10.09
C GLN A 463 -9.10 -13.36 -9.25
N VAL A 464 -8.38 -12.25 -9.42
CA VAL A 464 -7.20 -11.92 -8.60
C VAL A 464 -7.61 -11.65 -7.15
N HIS A 465 -8.74 -10.98 -6.91
CA HIS A 465 -9.32 -10.79 -5.57
C HIS A 465 -9.62 -12.13 -4.89
N ARG A 466 -10.33 -13.03 -5.56
CA ARG A 466 -10.60 -14.40 -5.06
C ARG A 466 -9.33 -15.19 -4.78
N ARG A 467 -8.32 -15.07 -5.65
CA ARG A 467 -7.00 -15.67 -5.44
C ARG A 467 -6.34 -15.08 -4.20
N ALA A 468 -6.38 -13.78 -3.99
CA ALA A 468 -5.79 -13.15 -2.81
C ALA A 468 -6.45 -13.60 -1.50
N ILE A 469 -7.79 -13.75 -1.48
CA ILE A 469 -8.52 -14.31 -0.33
C ILE A 469 -8.03 -15.74 -0.06
N ARG A 470 -8.06 -16.60 -1.08
CA ARG A 470 -7.60 -17.99 -0.95
C ARG A 470 -6.16 -18.06 -0.49
N ASP A 471 -5.28 -17.29 -1.11
CA ASP A 471 -3.85 -17.28 -0.81
C ASP A 471 -3.60 -16.90 0.66
N LEU A 472 -4.33 -15.93 1.24
CA LEU A 472 -4.21 -15.61 2.66
C LEU A 472 -4.76 -16.73 3.55
N VAL A 473 -5.97 -17.21 3.27
CA VAL A 473 -6.65 -18.22 4.10
C VAL A 473 -5.87 -19.54 4.11
N GLU A 474 -5.47 -20.04 2.95
CA GLU A 474 -4.71 -21.29 2.82
C GLU A 474 -3.30 -21.16 3.37
N PHE A 475 -2.60 -20.06 3.08
CA PHE A 475 -1.23 -19.86 3.57
C PHE A 475 -1.17 -19.82 5.09
N PHE A 476 -2.13 -19.13 5.72
CA PHE A 476 -2.22 -19.04 7.18
C PHE A 476 -2.96 -20.19 7.83
N ARG A 477 -3.46 -21.16 7.05
CA ARG A 477 -4.32 -22.26 7.54
C ARG A 477 -5.44 -21.73 8.42
N ALA A 478 -5.97 -20.57 8.03
CA ALA A 478 -6.92 -19.81 8.82
C ALA A 478 -8.32 -20.39 8.63
N VAL A 479 -9.09 -20.40 9.71
CA VAL A 479 -10.53 -20.70 9.67
C VAL A 479 -11.25 -19.43 10.09
N PRO A 480 -11.64 -18.56 9.13
CA PRO A 480 -12.35 -17.33 9.46
C PRO A 480 -13.62 -17.64 10.23
N GLN A 481 -13.87 -16.91 11.31
CA GLN A 481 -15.06 -17.00 12.14
C GLN A 481 -16.08 -15.91 11.81
N ALA A 482 -15.69 -14.95 10.97
CA ALA A 482 -16.55 -13.94 10.38
C ALA A 482 -15.89 -13.33 9.13
N ILE A 483 -16.72 -12.69 8.31
CA ILE A 483 -16.27 -11.96 7.13
C ILE A 483 -16.78 -10.52 7.23
N ALA A 484 -15.90 -9.55 7.03
CA ALA A 484 -16.21 -8.13 6.98
C ALA A 484 -16.21 -7.62 5.54
N CYS A 485 -17.20 -6.82 5.17
CA CYS A 485 -17.31 -6.19 3.85
C CYS A 485 -17.84 -4.76 3.95
N ASP A 486 -17.76 -4.03 2.84
CA ASP A 486 -18.37 -2.69 2.73
C ASP A 486 -19.91 -2.79 2.84
N LEU A 487 -20.54 -1.69 3.24
CA LEU A 487 -21.98 -1.56 3.28
C LEU A 487 -22.60 -1.55 1.88
N HIS A 488 -21.85 -1.12 0.85
CA HIS A 488 -22.33 -1.04 -0.53
C HIS A 488 -22.76 -2.43 -1.05
N PRO A 489 -24.04 -2.62 -1.43
CA PRO A 489 -24.56 -3.93 -1.82
C PRO A 489 -24.01 -4.43 -3.17
N ASP A 490 -23.79 -3.54 -4.13
CA ASP A 490 -23.39 -3.94 -5.50
C ASP A 490 -21.89 -4.15 -5.71
N TYR A 491 -21.04 -3.89 -4.70
CA TYR A 491 -19.60 -4.09 -4.84
C TYR A 491 -19.28 -5.56 -5.11
N ALA A 492 -18.32 -5.79 -6.01
CA ALA A 492 -17.89 -7.15 -6.33
C ALA A 492 -17.30 -7.87 -5.09
N SER A 493 -16.60 -7.12 -4.24
CA SER A 493 -16.10 -7.59 -2.95
C SER A 493 -17.22 -7.97 -1.98
N THR A 494 -18.26 -7.13 -1.83
CA THR A 494 -19.44 -7.42 -0.99
C THR A 494 -20.15 -8.69 -1.43
N ARG A 495 -20.40 -8.85 -2.73
CA ARG A 495 -21.06 -10.05 -3.27
C ARG A 495 -20.24 -11.31 -3.05
N GLU A 496 -18.91 -11.23 -3.14
CA GLU A 496 -18.03 -12.35 -2.81
C GLU A 496 -18.08 -12.68 -1.30
N ALA A 497 -18.09 -11.67 -0.44
CA ALA A 497 -18.20 -11.86 1.01
C ALA A 497 -19.52 -12.53 1.40
N GLU A 498 -20.65 -12.14 0.81
CA GLU A 498 -21.95 -12.79 1.02
C GLU A 498 -21.91 -14.28 0.63
N GLN A 499 -21.33 -14.59 -0.54
CA GLN A 499 -21.19 -15.96 -1.01
C GLN A 499 -20.26 -16.80 -0.12
N LEU A 500 -19.18 -16.20 0.38
CA LEU A 500 -18.27 -16.89 1.30
C LEU A 500 -18.90 -17.08 2.68
N ALA A 501 -19.60 -16.08 3.22
CA ALA A 501 -20.26 -16.15 4.51
C ALA A 501 -21.31 -17.28 4.53
N LEU A 502 -22.10 -17.40 3.45
CA LEU A 502 -23.05 -18.50 3.30
C LEU A 502 -22.35 -19.86 3.15
N ARG A 503 -21.28 -19.94 2.34
CA ARG A 503 -20.56 -21.20 2.09
C ARG A 503 -19.81 -21.72 3.33
N TRP A 504 -19.28 -20.82 4.14
CA TRP A 504 -18.51 -21.15 5.34
C TRP A 504 -19.37 -21.16 6.62
N ASP A 505 -20.65 -20.79 6.51
CA ASP A 505 -21.58 -20.67 7.63
C ASP A 505 -21.05 -19.77 8.76
N VAL A 506 -20.63 -18.56 8.38
CA VAL A 506 -20.06 -17.57 9.32
C VAL A 506 -20.77 -16.22 9.21
N PRO A 507 -20.84 -15.44 10.31
CA PRO A 507 -21.41 -14.10 10.30
C PRO A 507 -20.76 -13.18 9.27
N LEU A 508 -21.60 -12.41 8.58
CA LEU A 508 -21.20 -11.31 7.71
C LEU A 508 -21.35 -9.98 8.46
N VAL A 509 -20.25 -9.25 8.62
CA VAL A 509 -20.19 -7.93 9.25
C VAL A 509 -20.11 -6.86 8.17
N ARG A 510 -21.21 -6.14 7.94
CA ARG A 510 -21.20 -4.97 7.05
C ARG A 510 -20.65 -3.76 7.80
N VAL A 511 -19.68 -3.10 7.19
CA VAL A 511 -18.98 -1.95 7.76
C VAL A 511 -19.15 -0.76 6.82
N GLN A 512 -19.57 0.38 7.35
CA GLN A 512 -19.73 1.58 6.53
C GLN A 512 -18.35 2.11 6.09
N HIS A 513 -18.27 2.55 4.85
CA HIS A 513 -17.02 2.89 4.16
C HIS A 513 -16.15 3.92 4.91
N HIS A 514 -16.74 5.01 5.37
CA HIS A 514 -16.03 6.10 6.07
C HIS A 514 -15.68 5.72 7.51
N GLU A 515 -16.51 4.89 8.15
CA GLU A 515 -16.16 4.28 9.44
C GLU A 515 -14.91 3.40 9.29
N ALA A 516 -14.81 2.62 8.21
CA ALA A 516 -13.62 1.81 7.92
C ALA A 516 -12.38 2.68 7.68
N HIS A 517 -12.49 3.80 6.97
CA HIS A 517 -11.39 4.77 6.83
C HIS A 517 -10.87 5.23 8.20
N VAL A 518 -11.77 5.71 9.08
CA VAL A 518 -11.39 6.19 10.43
C VAL A 518 -10.78 5.06 11.26
N ALA A 519 -11.42 3.90 11.27
CA ALA A 519 -10.96 2.73 12.01
C ALA A 519 -9.59 2.23 11.52
N ALA A 520 -9.28 2.34 10.23
CA ALA A 520 -7.97 1.96 9.70
C ALA A 520 -6.85 2.82 10.30
N CYS A 521 -7.05 4.14 10.41
CA CYS A 521 -6.06 5.02 11.03
C CYS A 521 -5.95 4.80 12.54
N VAL A 522 -7.10 4.62 13.22
CA VAL A 522 -7.16 4.28 14.65
C VAL A 522 -6.39 2.99 14.94
N ALA A 523 -6.58 1.96 14.11
CA ALA A 523 -5.88 0.69 14.23
C ALA A 523 -4.37 0.84 14.02
N GLU A 524 -3.97 1.57 12.97
CA GLU A 524 -2.56 1.80 12.62
C GLU A 524 -1.79 2.47 13.77
N HIS A 525 -2.39 3.49 14.39
CA HIS A 525 -1.79 4.26 15.49
C HIS A 525 -2.12 3.72 16.89
N GLN A 526 -2.92 2.65 16.99
CA GLN A 526 -3.36 2.06 18.26
C GLN A 526 -4.02 3.09 19.21
N LEU A 527 -4.87 3.97 18.66
CA LEU A 527 -5.45 5.07 19.42
C LEU A 527 -6.51 4.57 20.42
N PRO A 528 -6.49 5.02 21.69
CA PRO A 528 -7.40 4.54 22.72
C PRO A 528 -8.83 5.10 22.63
N GLY A 529 -9.04 6.19 21.88
CA GLY A 529 -10.35 6.87 21.81
C GLY A 529 -10.66 7.78 23.01
N PRO A 530 -11.64 8.69 22.89
CA PRO A 530 -12.38 9.03 21.68
C PRO A 530 -11.51 9.75 20.64
N VAL A 531 -11.83 9.59 19.35
CA VAL A 531 -11.11 10.19 18.22
C VAL A 531 -12.11 10.86 17.29
N LEU A 532 -11.79 12.04 16.77
CA LEU A 532 -12.54 12.69 15.71
C LEU A 532 -11.94 12.34 14.35
N GLY A 533 -12.66 11.61 13.50
CA GLY A 533 -12.22 11.26 12.16
C GLY A 533 -12.78 12.20 11.09
N LEU A 534 -11.90 12.92 10.39
CA LEU A 534 -12.23 13.62 9.14
C LEU A 534 -12.10 12.62 8.00
N ALA A 535 -13.22 12.08 7.50
CA ALA A 535 -13.27 11.08 6.45
C ALA A 535 -13.71 11.73 5.14
N TRP A 536 -12.74 12.29 4.41
CA TRP A 536 -12.97 13.04 3.18
C TRP A 536 -12.49 12.26 1.95
N ASP A 537 -13.43 11.95 1.07
CA ASP A 537 -13.25 11.00 0.00
C ASP A 537 -14.10 11.31 -1.25
N GLY A 538 -13.94 10.51 -2.30
CA GLY A 538 -14.69 10.57 -3.53
C GLY A 538 -16.13 10.05 -3.39
N THR A 539 -16.30 8.80 -2.98
CA THR A 539 -17.63 8.16 -2.90
C THR A 539 -17.61 7.04 -1.89
N GLY A 540 -18.53 7.04 -0.94
CA GLY A 540 -18.85 5.87 -0.14
C GLY A 540 -20.35 5.76 0.12
N TYR A 541 -20.82 4.53 0.30
CA TYR A 541 -22.24 4.26 0.49
C TYR A 541 -22.70 4.72 1.89
N GLY A 542 -23.61 5.69 1.92
CA GLY A 542 -24.26 6.14 3.15
C GLY A 542 -25.40 5.20 3.55
N PRO A 543 -25.65 4.99 4.86
CA PRO A 543 -26.75 4.16 5.35
C PRO A 543 -28.14 4.72 5.00
N ASP A 544 -28.22 6.00 4.63
CA ASP A 544 -29.43 6.72 4.21
C ASP A 544 -29.62 6.78 2.68
N GLY A 545 -28.76 6.08 1.92
CA GLY A 545 -28.74 6.13 0.46
C GLY A 545 -28.08 7.39 -0.12
N THR A 546 -27.58 8.30 0.72
CA THR A 546 -26.75 9.43 0.31
C THR A 546 -25.34 8.93 -0.05
N VAL A 547 -24.73 9.48 -1.10
CA VAL A 547 -23.31 9.23 -1.42
C VAL A 547 -22.45 10.11 -0.51
N TRP A 548 -21.80 9.49 0.47
CA TRP A 548 -20.92 10.17 1.43
C TRP A 548 -19.53 10.43 0.82
N GLY A 549 -18.78 11.33 1.44
CA GLY A 549 -17.40 11.68 1.06
C GLY A 549 -16.88 12.97 1.68
N GLY A 550 -17.63 13.61 2.56
CA GLY A 550 -17.24 14.86 3.23
C GLY A 550 -17.67 14.81 4.68
N GLU A 551 -17.38 13.69 5.34
CA GLU A 551 -17.96 13.32 6.63
C GLU A 551 -17.00 13.58 7.78
N VAL A 552 -17.56 13.89 8.95
CA VAL A 552 -16.83 13.90 10.20
C VAL A 552 -17.52 12.98 11.19
N LEU A 553 -16.76 12.00 11.67
CA LEU A 553 -17.24 10.93 12.53
C LEU A 553 -16.55 11.01 13.90
N LEU A 554 -17.34 11.01 14.97
CA LEU A 554 -16.82 10.79 16.32
C LEU A 554 -16.71 9.28 16.56
N TRP A 555 -15.48 8.79 16.70
CA TRP A 555 -15.15 7.40 16.97
C TRP A 555 -14.94 7.17 18.47
N ARG A 556 -15.69 6.22 19.04
CA ARG A 556 -15.60 5.85 20.45
C ARG A 556 -16.00 4.40 20.66
N ASP A 557 -15.17 3.65 21.37
CA ASP A 557 -15.47 2.29 21.85
C ASP A 557 -15.94 1.33 20.73
N GLY A 558 -15.37 1.45 19.51
CA GLY A 558 -15.75 0.59 18.37
C GLY A 558 -16.95 1.09 17.54
N TRP A 559 -17.52 2.23 17.92
CA TRP A 559 -18.69 2.84 17.28
C TRP A 559 -18.36 4.24 16.75
N SER A 560 -19.09 4.65 15.72
CA SER A 560 -18.98 5.97 15.11
C SER A 560 -20.32 6.68 15.09
N GLN A 561 -20.28 7.98 15.38
CA GLN A 561 -21.41 8.89 15.22
C GLN A 561 -21.06 9.97 14.20
N ARG A 562 -21.92 10.19 13.21
CA ARG A 562 -21.79 11.32 12.28
C ARG A 562 -22.06 12.63 13.03
N VAL A 563 -21.06 13.50 13.11
CA VAL A 563 -21.16 14.78 13.86
C VAL A 563 -21.13 16.01 12.95
N ALA A 564 -20.55 15.90 11.76
CA ALA A 564 -20.66 16.94 10.73
C ALA A 564 -20.58 16.36 9.32
N HIS A 565 -21.07 17.09 8.34
CA HIS A 565 -20.91 16.75 6.92
C HIS A 565 -21.01 17.98 6.01
N LEU A 566 -20.52 17.86 4.77
CA LEU A 566 -20.78 18.86 3.74
C LEU A 566 -22.26 18.95 3.39
N ARG A 567 -22.76 20.16 3.12
CA ARG A 567 -24.08 20.39 2.52
C ARG A 567 -24.23 19.50 1.28
N THR A 568 -25.34 18.77 1.20
CA THR A 568 -25.55 17.86 0.07
C THR A 568 -25.88 18.62 -1.22
N PHE A 569 -25.60 18.00 -2.37
CA PHE A 569 -26.05 18.44 -3.69
C PHE A 569 -26.43 17.24 -4.57
N GLY A 570 -27.13 17.48 -5.68
CA GLY A 570 -27.51 16.42 -6.62
C GLY A 570 -26.34 16.00 -7.51
N LEU A 571 -26.16 14.69 -7.72
CA LEU A 571 -25.11 14.14 -8.57
C LEU A 571 -25.72 13.46 -9.82
N PRO A 572 -25.90 14.18 -10.94
CA PRO A 572 -26.64 13.66 -12.08
C PRO A 572 -25.79 12.68 -12.90
N GLY A 573 -26.28 11.44 -13.05
CA GLY A 573 -25.65 10.40 -13.87
C GLY A 573 -24.78 9.38 -13.11
N GLY A 574 -24.85 9.34 -11.77
CA GLY A 574 -24.18 8.32 -10.97
C GLY A 574 -22.67 8.25 -11.24
N ASP A 575 -22.17 7.05 -11.56
CA ASP A 575 -20.75 6.80 -11.84
C ASP A 575 -20.17 7.65 -12.97
N ARG A 576 -20.99 8.11 -13.93
CA ARG A 576 -20.52 9.04 -14.96
C ARG A 576 -20.02 10.35 -14.37
N ALA A 577 -20.60 10.81 -13.26
CA ALA A 577 -20.17 12.04 -12.60
C ALA A 577 -18.78 11.92 -11.97
N VAL A 578 -18.30 10.71 -11.69
CA VAL A 578 -16.92 10.46 -11.23
C VAL A 578 -15.92 10.71 -12.38
N ARG A 579 -16.28 10.40 -13.63
CA ARG A 579 -15.44 10.60 -14.81
C ARG A 579 -15.68 11.95 -15.53
N GLU A 580 -16.77 12.63 -15.22
CA GLU A 580 -17.18 13.88 -15.87
C GLU A 580 -17.38 15.01 -14.82
N PRO A 581 -16.32 15.71 -14.38
CA PRO A 581 -16.40 16.84 -13.44
C PRO A 581 -17.47 17.89 -13.76
N ARG A 582 -17.81 18.08 -15.04
CA ARG A 582 -18.92 18.92 -15.50
C ARG A 582 -20.27 18.60 -14.83
N ARG A 583 -20.52 17.32 -14.49
CA ARG A 583 -21.75 16.89 -13.81
C ARG A 583 -21.76 17.30 -12.34
N SER A 584 -20.62 17.18 -11.66
CA SER A 584 -20.44 17.65 -10.28
C SER A 584 -20.59 19.17 -10.18
N ALA A 585 -19.94 19.92 -11.08
CA ALA A 585 -20.09 21.37 -11.16
C ALA A 585 -21.56 21.78 -11.39
N LEU A 586 -22.26 21.11 -12.31
CA LEU A 586 -23.68 21.38 -12.57
C LEU A 586 -24.54 21.14 -11.31
N GLY A 587 -24.28 20.06 -10.57
CA GLY A 587 -25.00 19.76 -9.33
C GLY A 587 -24.82 20.82 -8.25
N VAL A 588 -23.58 21.25 -8.03
CA VAL A 588 -23.22 22.33 -7.10
C VAL A 588 -23.86 23.67 -7.52
N LEU A 589 -23.76 24.04 -8.79
CA LEU A 589 -24.34 25.29 -9.30
C LEU A 589 -25.87 25.28 -9.30
N PHE A 590 -26.50 24.14 -9.59
CA PHE A 590 -27.97 24.01 -9.58
C PHE A 590 -28.54 24.21 -8.18
N GLU A 591 -27.84 23.74 -7.15
CA GLU A 591 -28.26 23.93 -5.76
C GLU A 591 -28.21 25.41 -5.32
N LEU A 592 -27.40 26.25 -5.98
CA LEU A 592 -27.35 27.71 -5.72
C LEU A 592 -28.25 28.54 -6.63
N PHE A 593 -28.37 28.16 -7.91
CA PHE A 593 -28.97 29.01 -8.95
C PHE A 593 -30.16 28.34 -9.66
N GLY A 594 -30.55 27.13 -9.28
CA GLY A 594 -31.55 26.33 -9.97
C GLY A 594 -31.18 26.15 -11.44
N ARG A 595 -32.16 26.34 -12.33
CA ARG A 595 -31.95 26.25 -13.79
C ARG A 595 -30.99 27.31 -14.34
N GLY A 596 -30.75 28.41 -13.60
CA GLY A 596 -29.74 29.42 -13.96
C GLY A 596 -28.31 28.89 -13.97
N ALA A 597 -28.07 27.67 -13.46
CA ALA A 597 -26.79 26.98 -13.54
C ALA A 597 -26.30 26.71 -14.98
N SER A 598 -27.19 26.74 -15.99
CA SER A 598 -26.85 26.45 -17.38
C SER A 598 -25.70 27.32 -17.93
N ARG A 599 -25.70 28.62 -17.59
CA ARG A 599 -24.78 29.62 -18.15
C ARG A 599 -23.28 29.32 -17.97
N TRP A 600 -22.93 28.50 -16.97
CA TRP A 600 -21.54 28.12 -16.70
C TRP A 600 -21.13 26.81 -17.37
N LEU A 601 -22.10 26.01 -17.84
CA LEU A 601 -21.87 24.67 -18.38
C LEU A 601 -22.22 24.55 -19.87
N GLU A 602 -22.89 25.54 -20.45
CA GLU A 602 -23.16 25.63 -21.91
C GLU A 602 -21.94 25.34 -22.80
N PRO A 603 -20.70 25.77 -22.47
CA PRO A 603 -19.53 25.44 -23.30
C PRO A 603 -19.14 23.95 -23.30
N TRP A 604 -19.64 23.16 -22.34
CA TRP A 604 -19.16 21.81 -22.06
C TRP A 604 -20.23 20.73 -22.21
N LEU A 605 -21.48 21.11 -22.49
CA LEU A 605 -22.62 20.22 -22.61
C LEU A 605 -23.47 20.61 -23.82
N GLU A 606 -23.84 19.63 -24.62
CA GLU A 606 -24.81 19.85 -25.70
C GLU A 606 -26.16 20.30 -25.12
N PRO A 607 -26.91 21.20 -25.78
CA PRO A 607 -28.15 21.76 -25.23
C PRO A 607 -29.17 20.69 -24.78
N GLY A 608 -29.31 19.62 -25.56
CA GLY A 608 -30.19 18.50 -25.21
C GLY A 608 -29.70 17.69 -24.00
N GLU A 609 -28.38 17.49 -23.86
CA GLU A 609 -27.79 16.84 -22.68
C GLU A 609 -28.04 17.70 -21.44
N LEU A 610 -27.77 19.01 -21.53
CA LEU A 610 -27.94 19.94 -20.41
C LEU A 610 -29.37 19.98 -19.89
N GLU A 611 -30.37 20.04 -20.77
CA GLU A 611 -31.78 20.07 -20.39
C GLU A 611 -32.22 18.79 -19.65
N VAL A 612 -31.71 17.63 -20.10
CA VAL A 612 -31.95 16.35 -19.41
C VAL A 612 -31.33 16.35 -18.03
N LEU A 613 -30.09 16.84 -17.87
CA LEU A 613 -29.41 16.87 -16.58
C LEU A 613 -30.09 17.83 -15.59
N LEU A 614 -30.51 19.02 -16.05
CA LEU A 614 -31.29 19.97 -15.25
C LEU A 614 -32.63 19.36 -14.79
N SER A 615 -33.30 18.63 -15.68
CA SER A 615 -34.54 17.93 -15.35
C SER A 615 -34.35 16.83 -14.31
N LEU A 616 -33.22 16.10 -14.36
CA LEU A 616 -32.87 15.09 -13.35
C LEU A 616 -32.57 15.72 -11.99
N LEU A 617 -31.83 16.83 -11.96
CA LEU A 617 -31.48 17.55 -10.73
C LEU A 617 -32.71 18.08 -9.98
N GLY A 618 -33.78 18.43 -10.71
CA GLY A 618 -35.07 18.78 -10.11
C GLY A 618 -35.86 17.60 -9.51
N ARG A 619 -35.34 16.35 -9.61
CA ARG A 619 -36.03 15.13 -9.18
C ARG A 619 -35.17 14.30 -8.23
N PRO A 620 -35.22 14.56 -6.91
CA PRO A 620 -34.38 13.88 -5.91
C PRO A 620 -34.49 12.34 -5.88
N ARG A 621 -35.59 11.76 -6.36
CA ARG A 621 -35.78 10.29 -6.40
C ARG A 621 -34.93 9.58 -7.47
N VAL A 622 -34.49 10.29 -8.50
CA VAL A 622 -33.71 9.74 -9.63
C VAL A 622 -32.32 10.35 -9.75
N CYS A 623 -32.04 11.41 -8.98
CA CYS A 623 -30.72 12.00 -8.87
C CYS A 623 -30.21 11.81 -7.43
N PRO A 624 -29.22 10.93 -7.20
CA PRO A 624 -28.70 10.70 -5.86
C PRO A 624 -28.12 11.98 -5.29
N ARG A 625 -28.34 12.17 -3.99
CA ARG A 625 -27.70 13.26 -3.24
C ARG A 625 -26.31 12.81 -2.80
N THR A 626 -25.37 13.75 -2.76
CA THR A 626 -24.02 13.50 -2.29
C THR A 626 -23.53 14.62 -1.36
N SER A 627 -22.74 14.23 -0.35
CA SER A 627 -21.94 15.12 0.51
C SER A 627 -20.45 14.96 0.21
N SER A 628 -20.08 14.51 -1.00
CA SER A 628 -18.70 14.18 -1.34
C SER A 628 -17.78 15.39 -1.46
N MET A 629 -16.67 15.36 -0.71
CA MET A 629 -15.58 16.32 -0.83
C MET A 629 -14.89 16.17 -2.19
N GLY A 630 -14.65 14.94 -2.66
CA GLY A 630 -14.05 14.69 -3.97
C GLY A 630 -14.89 15.26 -5.12
N ARG A 631 -16.22 15.17 -5.06
CA ARG A 631 -17.12 15.76 -6.07
C ARG A 631 -17.16 17.29 -5.97
N LEU A 632 -17.03 17.87 -4.78
CA LEU A 632 -16.86 19.31 -4.62
C LEU A 632 -15.54 19.79 -5.26
N PHE A 633 -14.44 19.07 -5.03
CA PHE A 633 -13.16 19.30 -5.71
C PHE A 633 -13.31 19.26 -7.23
N ASP A 634 -13.97 18.25 -7.78
CA ASP A 634 -14.21 18.14 -9.23
C ASP A 634 -14.98 19.35 -9.77
N GLY A 635 -16.00 19.80 -9.05
CA GLY A 635 -16.78 20.98 -9.39
C GLY A 635 -15.93 22.26 -9.43
N VAL A 636 -15.17 22.52 -8.38
CA VAL A 636 -14.27 23.69 -8.29
C VAL A 636 -13.16 23.63 -9.32
N ALA A 637 -12.58 22.46 -9.55
CA ALA A 637 -11.53 22.23 -10.53
C ALA A 637 -11.99 22.60 -11.95
N LEU A 638 -13.20 22.20 -12.35
CA LEU A 638 -13.78 22.61 -13.64
C LEU A 638 -13.92 24.13 -13.74
N LEU A 639 -14.46 24.79 -12.70
CA LEU A 639 -14.61 26.25 -12.67
C LEU A 639 -13.26 26.97 -12.78
N CYS A 640 -12.18 26.32 -12.34
CA CYS A 640 -10.80 26.76 -12.44
C CYS A 640 -10.11 26.39 -13.76
N GLY A 641 -10.82 25.80 -14.73
CA GLY A 641 -10.31 25.51 -16.07
C GLY A 641 -9.73 24.11 -16.25
N GLN A 642 -9.92 23.18 -15.30
CA GLN A 642 -9.57 21.78 -15.50
C GLN A 642 -10.53 21.11 -16.52
N PRO A 643 -10.10 20.02 -17.21
CA PRO A 643 -10.91 19.38 -18.24
C PRO A 643 -12.29 18.90 -17.76
N PRO A 644 -13.32 18.94 -18.63
CA PRO A 644 -14.69 18.51 -18.31
C PRO A 644 -14.86 17.00 -18.15
N VAL A 645 -13.87 16.22 -18.60
CA VAL A 645 -13.83 14.76 -18.55
C VAL A 645 -12.43 14.34 -18.11
N ILE A 646 -12.34 13.41 -17.17
CA ILE A 646 -11.09 12.86 -16.67
C ILE A 646 -10.86 11.44 -17.18
N SER A 647 -9.59 11.05 -17.22
CA SER A 647 -9.14 9.73 -17.70
C SER A 647 -8.70 8.78 -16.60
N TYR A 648 -8.60 9.28 -15.36
CA TYR A 648 -8.35 8.49 -14.16
C TYR A 648 -8.89 9.24 -12.94
N GLU A 649 -9.23 8.50 -11.90
CA GLU A 649 -9.78 9.04 -10.66
C GLU A 649 -8.84 10.05 -9.99
N GLY A 650 -9.39 11.17 -9.52
CA GLY A 650 -8.65 12.22 -8.84
C GLY A 650 -7.90 13.20 -9.75
N GLN A 651 -7.90 12.99 -11.08
CA GLN A 651 -7.16 13.85 -12.03
C GLN A 651 -7.46 15.34 -11.86
N SER A 652 -8.73 15.73 -11.71
CA SER A 652 -9.13 17.13 -11.54
C SER A 652 -8.71 17.71 -10.19
N ALA A 653 -8.85 16.94 -9.11
CA ALA A 653 -8.42 17.34 -7.78
C ALA A 653 -6.89 17.53 -7.72
N MET A 654 -6.13 16.63 -8.34
CA MET A 654 -4.68 16.74 -8.49
C MET A 654 -4.30 17.97 -9.33
N GLY A 655 -5.01 18.25 -10.43
CA GLY A 655 -4.78 19.44 -11.24
C GLY A 655 -4.97 20.75 -10.45
N LEU A 656 -5.96 20.78 -9.55
CA LEU A 656 -6.18 21.91 -8.65
C LEU A 656 -5.06 22.05 -7.61
N GLU A 657 -4.60 20.94 -7.03
CA GLU A 657 -3.44 20.90 -6.13
C GLU A 657 -2.18 21.45 -6.79
N TYR A 658 -1.88 21.00 -8.01
CA TYR A 658 -0.66 21.37 -8.74
C TYR A 658 -0.65 22.83 -9.16
N ALA A 659 -1.82 23.41 -9.43
CA ALA A 659 -1.95 24.82 -9.76
C ALA A 659 -1.81 25.75 -8.55
N ALA A 660 -1.94 25.25 -7.32
CA ALA A 660 -2.10 26.06 -6.12
C ALA A 660 -0.88 26.95 -5.82
N ASP A 661 -1.17 28.19 -5.42
CA ASP A 661 -0.18 29.12 -4.86
C ASP A 661 0.01 28.81 -3.37
N TRP A 662 1.16 28.23 -3.02
CA TRP A 662 1.42 27.78 -1.65
C TRP A 662 1.53 28.95 -0.65
N ASP A 663 1.84 30.15 -1.14
CA ASP A 663 2.07 31.34 -0.31
C ASP A 663 0.81 32.15 -0.04
N GLU A 664 -0.31 31.87 -0.73
CA GLU A 664 -1.58 32.57 -0.51
C GLU A 664 -2.22 32.16 0.83
N PRO A 665 -2.35 33.09 1.80
CA PRO A 665 -2.80 32.77 3.16
C PRO A 665 -4.33 32.87 3.33
N SER A 666 -5.04 33.54 2.41
CA SER A 666 -6.47 33.80 2.58
C SER A 666 -7.29 32.53 2.36
N ALA A 667 -8.51 32.49 2.89
CA ALA A 667 -9.46 31.40 2.73
C ALA A 667 -10.81 31.91 2.23
N TYR A 668 -11.55 31.09 1.50
CA TYR A 668 -12.96 31.36 1.23
C TYR A 668 -13.85 31.05 2.45
N PRO A 669 -15.00 31.71 2.59
CA PRO A 669 -15.95 31.42 3.66
C PRO A 669 -16.61 30.04 3.47
N LEU A 670 -16.53 29.19 4.49
CA LEU A 670 -17.16 27.87 4.53
C LEU A 670 -17.83 27.66 5.91
N PRO A 671 -18.98 28.31 6.15
CA PRO A 671 -19.63 28.30 7.47
C PRO A 671 -20.12 26.91 7.87
N LEU A 672 -20.01 26.62 9.17
CA LEU A 672 -20.52 25.41 9.81
C LEU A 672 -21.80 25.73 10.59
N GLY A 673 -22.93 25.13 10.21
CA GLY A 673 -24.21 25.36 10.87
C GLY A 673 -24.31 24.71 12.26
N GLU A 674 -25.19 25.22 13.13
CA GLU A 674 -25.30 24.84 14.56
C GLU A 674 -26.00 23.49 14.84
N GLY A 675 -26.49 22.77 13.84
CA GLY A 675 -27.17 21.46 14.01
C GLY A 675 -26.24 20.31 14.41
N THR A 676 -26.79 19.14 14.77
CA THR A 676 -26.04 17.89 14.94
C THR A 676 -26.76 16.75 14.20
N PRO A 677 -26.18 16.20 13.11
CA PRO A 677 -24.88 16.57 12.54
C PRO A 677 -24.85 18.01 12.03
N ALA A 678 -23.70 18.66 12.18
CA ALA A 678 -23.46 20.02 11.68
C ALA A 678 -23.29 20.00 10.16
N VAL A 679 -23.83 21.00 9.47
CA VAL A 679 -23.75 21.09 8.01
C VAL A 679 -22.77 22.20 7.61
N ALA A 680 -21.72 21.84 6.87
CA ALA A 680 -20.80 22.80 6.28
C ALA A 680 -21.35 23.30 4.94
N ASP A 681 -21.77 24.57 4.88
CA ASP A 681 -22.40 25.16 3.71
C ASP A 681 -21.34 25.72 2.75
N TRP A 682 -21.08 25.01 1.67
CA TRP A 682 -20.13 25.42 0.63
C TRP A 682 -20.65 26.53 -0.30
N GLY A 683 -21.91 26.97 -0.15
CA GLY A 683 -22.51 27.99 -1.01
C GLY A 683 -21.71 29.30 -1.10
N PRO A 684 -21.34 29.93 0.02
CA PRO A 684 -20.51 31.14 0.03
C PRO A 684 -19.14 30.94 -0.63
N LEU A 685 -18.53 29.77 -0.43
CA LEU A 685 -17.27 29.42 -1.07
C LEU A 685 -17.40 29.39 -2.60
N ILE A 686 -18.44 28.75 -3.14
CA ILE A 686 -18.64 28.67 -4.59
C ILE A 686 -18.95 30.04 -5.19
N GLN A 687 -19.76 30.86 -4.51
CA GLN A 687 -20.00 32.24 -4.95
C GLN A 687 -18.70 33.05 -5.02
N ALA A 688 -17.85 32.97 -4.00
CA ALA A 688 -16.56 33.65 -3.98
C ALA A 688 -15.60 33.16 -5.08
N VAL A 689 -15.58 31.85 -5.36
CA VAL A 689 -14.84 31.28 -6.50
C VAL A 689 -15.32 31.88 -7.82
N LEU A 690 -16.63 31.96 -8.04
CA LEU A 690 -17.21 32.53 -9.27
C LEU A 690 -16.88 34.02 -9.42
N GLU A 691 -16.92 34.79 -8.34
CA GLU A 691 -16.51 36.20 -8.33
C GLU A 691 -15.03 36.38 -8.68
N ASP A 692 -14.14 35.59 -8.07
CA ASP A 692 -12.71 35.65 -8.34
C ASP A 692 -12.40 35.23 -9.78
N ARG A 693 -13.13 34.25 -10.33
CA ARG A 693 -13.05 33.90 -11.76
C ARG A 693 -13.50 35.04 -12.65
N ALA A 694 -14.61 35.73 -12.32
CA ALA A 694 -15.09 36.89 -13.07
C ALA A 694 -14.11 38.08 -13.02
N ARG A 695 -13.38 38.25 -11.91
CA ARG A 695 -12.33 39.27 -11.75
C ARG A 695 -10.99 38.89 -12.38
N GLY A 696 -10.85 37.69 -12.94
CA GLY A 696 -9.59 37.22 -13.54
C GLY A 696 -8.49 36.90 -12.53
N VAL A 697 -8.84 36.55 -11.29
CA VAL A 697 -7.86 36.14 -10.27
C VAL A 697 -7.10 34.89 -10.74
N PRO A 698 -5.76 34.82 -10.56
CA PRO A 698 -4.98 33.64 -10.93
C PRO A 698 -5.50 32.37 -10.27
N VAL A 699 -5.59 31.28 -11.05
CA VAL A 699 -6.13 29.99 -10.59
C VAL A 699 -5.38 29.46 -9.36
N GLY A 700 -4.07 29.69 -9.26
CA GLY A 700 -3.30 29.24 -8.10
C GLY A 700 -3.77 29.86 -6.79
N ARG A 701 -4.14 31.14 -6.79
CA ARG A 701 -4.69 31.82 -5.61
C ARG A 701 -6.09 31.29 -5.26
N ILE A 702 -6.94 31.06 -6.26
CA ILE A 702 -8.28 30.48 -6.07
C ILE A 702 -8.17 29.08 -5.46
N SER A 703 -7.29 28.24 -6.02
CA SER A 703 -7.01 26.91 -5.50
C SER A 703 -6.52 26.97 -4.05
N ALA A 704 -5.55 27.81 -3.74
CA ALA A 704 -5.03 27.95 -2.38
C ALA A 704 -6.11 28.38 -1.37
N ARG A 705 -6.94 29.37 -1.73
CA ARG A 705 -8.08 29.83 -0.91
C ARG A 705 -9.11 28.75 -0.68
N PHE A 706 -9.37 27.92 -1.68
CA PHE A 706 -10.23 26.75 -1.55
C PHE A 706 -9.66 25.73 -0.56
N HIS A 707 -8.38 25.35 -0.69
CA HIS A 707 -7.74 24.42 0.25
C HIS A 707 -7.69 24.98 1.67
N ASN A 708 -7.41 26.29 1.84
CA ASN A 708 -7.43 26.96 3.13
C ASN A 708 -8.83 26.95 3.78
N ALA A 709 -9.89 27.11 2.98
CA ALA A 709 -11.26 27.04 3.48
C ALA A 709 -11.60 25.66 4.07
N LEU A 710 -11.11 24.59 3.43
CA LEU A 710 -11.28 23.23 3.93
C LEU A 710 -10.48 22.99 5.21
N ALA A 711 -9.23 23.45 5.28
CA ALA A 711 -8.43 23.37 6.50
C ALA A 711 -9.08 24.14 7.67
N ASN A 712 -9.62 25.33 7.41
CA ASN A 712 -10.37 26.10 8.40
C ASN A 712 -11.64 25.36 8.87
N LEU A 713 -12.35 24.69 7.95
CA LEU A 713 -13.50 23.84 8.29
C LEU A 713 -13.10 22.70 9.23
N ALA A 714 -11.98 22.03 8.98
CA ALA A 714 -11.48 20.97 9.85
C ALA A 714 -11.27 21.47 11.29
N VAL A 715 -10.63 22.65 11.46
CA VAL A 715 -10.44 23.28 12.76
C VAL A 715 -11.77 23.62 13.44
N ALA A 716 -12.70 24.23 12.69
CA ALA A 716 -14.01 24.62 13.24
C ALA A 716 -14.80 23.40 13.74
N VAL A 717 -14.77 22.28 13.00
CA VAL A 717 -15.43 21.04 13.43
C VAL A 717 -14.72 20.42 14.64
N ALA A 718 -13.38 20.43 14.67
CA ALA A 718 -12.61 19.88 15.78
C ALA A 718 -12.85 20.65 17.09
N GLN A 719 -12.83 21.98 17.05
CA GLN A 719 -13.15 22.86 18.18
C GLN A 719 -14.56 22.60 18.71
N ARG A 720 -15.52 22.41 17.81
CA ARG A 720 -16.90 22.11 18.18
C ARG A 720 -17.06 20.74 18.82
N ALA A 721 -16.35 19.72 18.31
CA ALA A 721 -16.43 18.37 18.84
C ALA A 721 -15.76 18.25 20.22
N GLY A 722 -14.74 19.07 20.50
CA GLY A 722 -14.06 19.09 21.79
C GLY A 722 -13.23 17.83 22.09
N VAL A 723 -12.81 17.11 21.04
CA VAL A 723 -12.00 15.88 21.15
C VAL A 723 -10.55 16.21 20.79
N ALA A 724 -9.60 15.87 21.67
CA ALA A 724 -8.20 16.20 21.51
C ALA A 724 -7.55 15.52 20.29
N SER A 725 -7.87 14.24 20.05
CA SER A 725 -7.27 13.47 18.96
C SER A 725 -8.10 13.54 17.68
N VAL A 726 -7.46 13.95 16.58
CA VAL A 726 -8.08 14.08 15.26
C VAL A 726 -7.36 13.18 14.25
N VAL A 727 -8.10 12.41 13.47
CA VAL A 727 -7.59 11.56 12.39
C VAL A 727 -7.96 12.17 11.03
N LEU A 728 -7.00 12.22 10.11
CA LEU A 728 -7.17 12.62 8.71
C LEU A 728 -7.16 11.36 7.82
N THR A 729 -8.28 11.08 7.14
CA THR A 729 -8.44 9.86 6.33
C THR A 729 -9.40 10.05 5.15
N GLY A 730 -9.36 9.13 4.18
CA GLY A 730 -10.09 9.21 2.92
C GLY A 730 -9.21 9.73 1.78
N GLY A 731 -9.62 9.43 0.54
CA GLY A 731 -8.84 9.73 -0.66
C GLY A 731 -8.47 11.20 -0.84
N CYS A 732 -9.25 12.15 -0.30
CA CYS A 732 -8.94 13.57 -0.43
C CYS A 732 -7.67 13.98 0.31
N PHE A 733 -7.26 13.28 1.38
CA PHE A 733 -6.00 13.57 2.09
C PHE A 733 -4.75 13.03 1.37
N GLN A 734 -4.91 12.37 0.21
CA GLN A 734 -3.80 12.17 -0.72
C GLN A 734 -3.33 13.49 -1.34
N ASN A 735 -4.17 14.52 -1.38
CA ASN A 735 -3.78 15.87 -1.74
C ASN A 735 -2.80 16.42 -0.69
N ARG A 736 -1.55 16.67 -1.10
CA ARG A 736 -0.46 17.08 -0.19
C ARG A 736 -0.77 18.43 0.45
N LEU A 737 -1.23 19.39 -0.34
CA LEU A 737 -1.56 20.73 0.15
C LEU A 737 -2.66 20.69 1.21
N LEU A 738 -3.74 19.95 0.95
CA LEU A 738 -4.85 19.79 1.89
C LEU A 738 -4.39 19.13 3.19
N ALA A 739 -3.65 18.03 3.09
CA ALA A 739 -3.18 17.27 4.25
C ALA A 739 -2.24 18.11 5.13
N GLU A 740 -1.23 18.75 4.52
CA GLU A 740 -0.25 19.56 5.26
C GLU A 740 -0.89 20.78 5.92
N ARG A 741 -1.74 21.53 5.20
CA ARG A 741 -2.43 22.69 5.77
C ARG A 741 -3.41 22.30 6.88
N THR A 742 -4.20 21.26 6.67
CA THR A 742 -5.15 20.78 7.69
C THR A 742 -4.43 20.33 8.95
N GLN A 743 -3.34 19.56 8.80
CA GLN A 743 -2.54 19.12 9.94
C GLN A 743 -1.94 20.30 10.70
N GLN A 744 -1.26 21.22 10.00
CA GLN A 744 -0.61 22.38 10.61
C GLN A 744 -1.61 23.26 11.38
N GLN A 745 -2.79 23.53 10.80
CA GLN A 745 -3.78 24.37 11.45
C GLN A 745 -4.44 23.70 12.67
N LEU A 746 -4.71 22.40 12.61
CA LEU A 746 -5.23 21.65 13.74
C LEU A 746 -4.21 21.57 14.88
N GLU A 747 -2.94 21.29 14.57
CA GLU A 747 -1.85 21.28 15.56
C GLU A 747 -1.67 22.67 16.20
N ALA A 748 -1.71 23.74 15.40
CA ALA A 748 -1.66 25.11 15.90
C ALA A 748 -2.86 25.47 16.79
N ALA A 749 -4.01 24.83 16.58
CA ALA A 749 -5.19 24.95 17.42
C ALA A 749 -5.18 24.03 18.66
N GLY A 750 -4.11 23.26 18.87
CA GLY A 750 -3.90 22.42 20.07
C GLY A 750 -4.42 20.99 19.97
N PHE A 751 -4.71 20.48 18.77
CA PHE A 751 -5.17 19.10 18.57
C PHE A 751 -4.01 18.12 18.29
N ASP A 752 -4.15 16.89 18.77
CA ASP A 752 -3.27 15.78 18.42
C ASP A 752 -3.72 15.16 17.09
N VAL A 753 -3.03 15.52 16.01
CA VAL A 753 -3.41 15.06 14.67
C VAL A 753 -2.71 13.76 14.32
N TYR A 754 -3.44 12.82 13.70
CA TYR A 754 -2.94 11.54 13.19
C TYR A 754 -3.32 11.38 11.72
N ALA A 755 -2.37 10.90 10.92
CA ALA A 755 -2.56 10.61 9.51
C ALA A 755 -1.89 9.27 9.20
N HIS A 756 -2.34 8.63 8.14
CA HIS A 756 -1.84 7.33 7.70
C HIS A 756 -0.35 7.34 7.36
N ARG A 757 0.32 6.19 7.54
CA ARG A 757 1.71 5.96 7.10
C ARG A 757 1.90 4.59 6.47
N GLN A 758 1.43 3.54 7.15
CA GLN A 758 1.62 2.14 6.78
C GLN A 758 0.53 1.58 5.88
N VAL A 759 -0.67 2.16 5.87
CA VAL A 759 -1.71 1.88 4.88
C VAL A 759 -2.10 3.16 4.16
N PRO A 760 -2.61 3.11 2.93
CA PRO A 760 -3.07 4.33 2.25
C PRO A 760 -4.26 4.98 2.97
N PRO A 761 -4.37 6.32 2.94
CA PRO A 761 -5.56 7.01 3.45
C PRO A 761 -6.81 6.78 2.59
N GLY A 762 -6.65 6.37 1.33
CA GLY A 762 -7.77 5.98 0.47
C GLY A 762 -8.12 4.48 0.57
N ASP A 763 -8.93 3.98 -0.36
CA ASP A 763 -9.58 2.65 -0.29
C ASP A 763 -8.65 1.46 -0.07
N GLY A 764 -7.37 1.59 -0.41
CA GLY A 764 -6.36 0.57 -0.14
C GLY A 764 -6.18 0.26 1.35
N GLY A 765 -6.61 1.15 2.25
CA GLY A 765 -6.59 0.96 3.70
C GLY A 765 -7.89 0.37 4.31
N ILE A 766 -9.00 0.33 3.56
CA ILE A 766 -10.34 -0.03 4.07
C ILE A 766 -10.37 -1.42 4.73
N ALA A 767 -9.65 -2.40 4.18
CA ALA A 767 -9.62 -3.75 4.75
C ALA A 767 -9.11 -3.77 6.19
N LEU A 768 -8.14 -2.91 6.57
CA LEU A 768 -7.66 -2.82 7.94
C LEU A 768 -8.74 -2.30 8.89
N GLY A 769 -9.47 -1.27 8.48
CA GLY A 769 -10.58 -0.72 9.25
C GLY A 769 -11.72 -1.72 9.42
N GLN A 770 -12.09 -2.41 8.34
CA GLN A 770 -13.09 -3.49 8.38
C GLN A 770 -12.74 -4.56 9.41
N LEU A 771 -11.47 -5.01 9.46
CA LEU A 771 -11.00 -5.96 10.46
C LEU A 771 -11.11 -5.39 11.88
N HIS A 772 -10.65 -4.17 12.11
CA HIS A 772 -10.68 -3.53 13.42
C HIS A 772 -12.12 -3.46 13.98
N ILE A 773 -13.07 -3.03 13.14
CA ILE A 773 -14.49 -2.91 13.50
C ILE A 773 -15.10 -4.29 13.77
N ALA A 774 -14.89 -5.24 12.86
CA ALA A 774 -15.46 -6.57 13.00
C ALA A 774 -14.94 -7.31 14.25
N LEU A 775 -13.64 -7.18 14.57
CA LEU A 775 -13.08 -7.74 15.80
C LEU A 775 -13.72 -7.15 17.07
N GLY A 776 -14.06 -5.86 17.07
CA GLY A 776 -14.81 -5.23 18.17
C GLY A 776 -16.21 -5.81 18.31
N ARG A 777 -16.99 -5.79 17.22
CA ARG A 777 -18.40 -6.24 17.22
C ARG A 777 -18.58 -7.72 17.56
N ILE A 778 -17.63 -8.58 17.17
CA ILE A 778 -17.70 -10.01 17.45
C ILE A 778 -17.43 -10.30 18.94
N LYS A 779 -16.49 -9.58 19.57
CA LYS A 779 -16.22 -9.76 21.00
C LYS A 779 -17.44 -9.43 21.86
N ASP A 780 -18.11 -8.32 21.56
CA ASP A 780 -19.32 -7.90 22.29
C ASP A 780 -20.43 -8.96 22.20
N ALA A 781 -20.60 -9.61 21.05
CA ALA A 781 -21.59 -10.68 20.88
C ALA A 781 -21.29 -11.93 21.72
N TYR A 782 -20.01 -12.28 21.92
CA TYR A 782 -19.62 -13.41 22.76
C TYR A 782 -19.76 -13.09 24.26
N ASP A 783 -19.38 -11.89 24.70
CA ASP A 783 -19.46 -11.50 26.12
C ASP A 783 -20.91 -11.39 26.62
N VAL A 784 -21.85 -10.90 25.79
CA VAL A 784 -23.28 -10.83 26.14
C VAL A 784 -23.93 -12.21 26.28
N SER A 785 -23.43 -13.23 25.58
CA SER A 785 -23.91 -14.61 25.69
C SER A 785 -23.40 -15.37 26.93
N GLY A 786 -22.31 -14.89 27.55
CA GLY A 786 -21.63 -15.53 28.68
C GLY A 786 -22.30 -15.33 30.04
N ASP A 787 -23.17 -14.32 30.18
CA ASP A 787 -23.91 -14.01 31.41
C ASP A 787 -25.24 -14.79 31.54
N SER A 788 -25.46 -15.79 30.69
CA SER A 788 -26.66 -16.65 30.70
C SER A 788 -26.36 -18.14 30.92
N ARG A 789 -25.47 -18.45 31.88
CA ARG A 789 -25.31 -19.81 32.41
C ARG A 789 -25.24 -19.85 33.92
#